data_AF-A0A6C2YHP8-F1
#
_entry.id   AF-A0A6C2YHP8-F1
#
_cell.length_a   1.000
_cell.length_b   1.000
_cell.length_c   1.000
_cell.angle_alpha   90.00
_cell.angle_beta   90.00
_cell.angle_gamma   90.00
#
_symmetry.space_group_name_H-M   'P 1'
#
loop_
_entity.id
_entity.type
_entity.pdbx_description
1 polymer ?
#
loop_
_entity_poly.entity_id
_entity_poly.type
_entity_poly.pdbx_seq_one_letter_code
_entity_poly.pdbx_strand_id
1 'polypeptide(L)'
;MSELLAERQRVALRDLTQLIAERSQLEQTLASNYENGRETAERDRNKAKKQLLERRESEIGEIDATFFARRDALAQRLKENLASFKARCTEALERVSDQAEEARENIQTRYDDKKWTIQSMREANERQADRDRDQGLRQLEKLRGQLDDLQAEAGEMLRHFRVSDPAARPKLPQDTEPPTRANLQAMIEEAQHILDVQWLRRGPWIMLKRMLGLGRGRIAGHGAAVLARVALGKRWCDQLVKETELEHDAARRRAVVQESQANQEARDKYEPALEQIDRNESMERARLEETLRTASESAQKEHDSALGKATAEYSIAHSTKTRELDELIAAAESICDRRLTLLRTERDNKWNAMAERWRSVFENLESTLADLFEARDASFPAWSELLDSKRPVPMSVPGGIPFGTLTLNWNLLKPKQPLDDRLPMPEDGPIRMPAFLPFPDRCSVLLKARDEGRTVAIQSLQSLMLRFLTALPPGKVRFTIIDPVGLGDNFAAFMHLADYDENLINGRIWTEPHQIEQRLTDLTAHMETVIQKYLRNQYRSIVEYNSHAGEVAEPFRVLVVANFPAQFTPEAARRLVSIVQTGGSCGVYTLLSVDTRSPLPQGFTLNDLEQLCTHLNWKDDGFAWKDNDLGNFPLKLETPPDDGMMTRLVQMVGERSLDANRVQVPFSFVAPRPEAEWHSDSRSGVMVALGRAGATKRQFMSLGKGTSQHVLVAGKTGSGKSTLLHALICNVALHYRPDEVVLYLIDFKKGVEFKPYAAFGLPHAQVVAIESEREFGLSVLQRLDAELRERGDRFRNLGVNDVASYREAAPNEPLPRILLIVDEFQEFFVADDRIAQDSALLLDRLVRQGRAFGLHVLLGSQTLGGAYTLARSTIDQMAVRIALQCSETDAQLILNKDNYAARLLSRPGEAIYNDAGGLIEGNDLFQVVWLEDDQREEILESIRAKADADPRYAHMRPLTFEGNAAAALEKNRQLAQLLDSATWTARQNRNEGATALAQAWLGEAIAIKDPTAAIFRRQSGSNLLLIGQDEESARSVLASAIVSIGLQQGPDARLFVFDGSNADDSQAMVLPQVTTALRPMATLVNRTALGTTFTELCDEVQRRLKGDSTDSAPRYLVIHGIQRFREVRKADDDYSFGRRGDRAASPGDQLVTLLRDGPPVGVHVLLWIDSLTNLNRTMDRSTLRDLGQRVLFQMSAGDSSNLVDSPIASRLGRNRALFTHDELEHPEKFRPYGPPSESWLAEVAAALARRCAIDSTP
;
A
#
# COMPACT_ATOMS: atom_id res chain seq x y z
N MET A 1 3.43 12.34 6.81
CA MET A 1 2.69 12.51 5.54
C MET A 1 1.91 11.23 5.32
N SER A 2 0.57 11.25 5.41
CA SER A 2 -0.25 10.09 5.07
C SER A 2 -0.07 9.80 3.58
N GLU A 3 0.59 8.71 3.21
CA GLU A 3 0.58 8.25 1.83
C GLU A 3 -0.88 8.08 1.41
N LEU A 4 -1.30 8.79 0.37
CA LEU A 4 -2.68 8.78 -0.11
C LEU A 4 -3.07 7.32 -0.41
N LEU A 5 -4.04 6.78 0.32
CA LEU A 5 -4.51 5.39 0.16
C LEU A 5 -4.93 5.11 -1.30
N ALA A 6 -5.49 6.13 -1.96
CA ALA A 6 -5.85 6.09 -3.37
C ALA A 6 -4.64 5.92 -4.31
N GLU A 7 -3.46 6.46 -3.97
CA GLU A 7 -2.25 6.32 -4.80
C GLU A 7 -1.64 4.92 -4.65
N ARG A 8 -1.59 4.39 -3.42
CA ARG A 8 -1.16 3.00 -3.17
C ARG A 8 -2.03 1.99 -3.95
N GLN A 9 -3.34 2.22 -3.97
CA GLN A 9 -4.28 1.43 -4.78
C GLN A 9 -3.96 1.47 -6.28
N ARG A 10 -3.69 2.66 -6.84
CA ARG A 10 -3.36 2.82 -8.26
C ARG A 10 -2.06 2.13 -8.65
N VAL A 11 -1.01 2.29 -7.84
CA VAL A 11 0.31 1.68 -8.09
C VAL A 11 0.19 0.16 -8.14
N ALA A 12 -0.46 -0.45 -7.14
CA ALA A 12 -0.63 -1.91 -7.09
C ALA A 12 -1.35 -2.49 -8.32
N LEU A 13 -2.39 -1.80 -8.81
CA LEU A 13 -3.13 -2.22 -10.01
C LEU A 13 -2.34 -1.99 -11.31
N ARG A 14 -1.56 -0.91 -11.40
CA ARG A 14 -0.66 -0.66 -12.53
C ARG A 14 0.43 -1.73 -12.63
N ASP A 15 1.06 -2.08 -11.51
CA ASP A 15 2.09 -3.13 -11.47
C ASP A 15 1.53 -4.50 -11.90
N LEU A 16 0.31 -4.83 -11.45
CA LEU A 16 -0.38 -6.06 -11.86
C LEU A 16 -0.67 -6.08 -13.37
N THR A 17 -1.24 -4.99 -13.91
CA THR A 17 -1.56 -4.91 -15.35
C THR A 17 -0.31 -4.94 -16.22
N GLN A 18 0.78 -4.31 -15.79
CA GLN A 18 2.08 -4.37 -16.46
C GLN A 18 2.66 -5.80 -16.44
N LEU A 19 2.65 -6.48 -15.29
CA LEU A 19 3.13 -7.86 -15.16
C LEU A 19 2.41 -8.82 -16.13
N ILE A 20 1.09 -8.68 -16.27
CA ILE A 20 0.28 -9.52 -17.17
C ILE A 20 0.64 -9.28 -18.64
N ALA A 21 0.90 -8.02 -19.02
CA ALA A 21 1.35 -7.69 -20.38
C ALA A 21 2.74 -8.27 -20.67
N GLU A 22 3.67 -8.14 -19.73
CA GLU A 22 5.03 -8.69 -19.86
C GLU A 22 5.02 -10.23 -19.96
N ARG A 23 4.19 -10.92 -19.15
CA ARG A 23 3.99 -12.38 -19.24
C ARG A 23 3.52 -12.78 -20.64
N SER A 24 2.49 -12.10 -21.16
CA SER A 24 1.95 -12.37 -22.50
C SER A 24 3.02 -12.26 -23.59
N GLN A 25 3.86 -11.24 -23.51
CA GLN A 25 4.92 -11.01 -24.49
C GLN A 25 6.01 -12.09 -24.38
N LEU A 26 6.35 -12.50 -23.15
CA LEU A 26 7.33 -13.55 -22.89
C LEU A 26 6.84 -14.92 -23.42
N GLU A 27 5.58 -15.27 -23.18
CA GLU A 27 4.93 -16.50 -23.68
C GLU A 27 5.04 -16.62 -25.21
N GLN A 28 4.71 -15.55 -25.94
CA GLN A 28 4.79 -15.53 -27.40
C GLN A 28 6.23 -15.63 -27.91
N THR A 29 7.16 -14.93 -27.27
CA THR A 29 8.55 -14.81 -27.73
C THR A 29 9.35 -16.10 -27.46
N LEU A 30 9.16 -16.73 -26.29
CA LEU A 30 9.88 -17.94 -25.91
C LEU A 30 9.43 -19.18 -26.70
N ALA A 31 8.12 -19.32 -26.95
CA ALA A 31 7.59 -20.42 -27.74
C ALA A 31 8.17 -20.42 -29.16
N SER A 32 8.13 -19.26 -29.83
CA SER A 32 8.66 -19.11 -31.19
C SER A 32 10.17 -19.31 -31.28
N ASN A 33 10.95 -18.72 -30.36
CA ASN A 33 12.41 -18.80 -30.40
C ASN A 33 12.95 -20.22 -30.15
N TYR A 34 12.34 -20.96 -29.21
CA TYR A 34 12.75 -22.33 -28.91
C TYR A 34 12.43 -23.29 -30.06
N GLU A 35 11.25 -23.18 -30.66
CA GLU A 35 10.80 -24.06 -31.74
C GLU A 35 11.61 -23.82 -33.03
N ASN A 36 11.81 -22.55 -33.41
CA ASN A 36 12.67 -22.18 -34.54
C ASN A 36 14.14 -22.63 -34.33
N GLY A 37 14.67 -22.46 -33.12
CA GLY A 37 16.03 -22.87 -32.76
C GLY A 37 16.21 -24.38 -32.80
N ARG A 38 15.21 -25.14 -32.33
CA ARG A 38 15.18 -26.61 -32.38
C ARG A 38 15.15 -27.13 -33.82
N GLU A 39 14.22 -26.62 -34.65
CA GLU A 39 14.10 -27.05 -36.05
C GLU A 39 15.40 -26.80 -36.82
N THR A 40 16.06 -25.67 -36.59
CA THR A 40 17.33 -25.34 -37.23
C THR A 40 18.44 -26.33 -36.82
N ALA A 41 18.56 -26.64 -35.52
CA ALA A 41 19.56 -27.59 -35.03
C ALA A 41 19.33 -29.01 -35.56
N GLU A 42 18.08 -29.48 -35.60
CA GLU A 42 17.73 -30.80 -36.14
C GLU A 42 17.96 -30.88 -37.67
N ARG A 43 17.66 -29.80 -38.41
CA ARG A 43 17.92 -29.71 -39.86
C ARG A 43 19.41 -29.78 -40.17
N ASP A 44 20.24 -29.03 -39.44
CA ASP A 44 21.70 -29.03 -39.61
C ASP A 44 22.30 -30.41 -39.33
N ARG A 45 21.84 -31.10 -38.27
CA ARG A 45 22.24 -32.48 -37.95
C ARG A 45 21.93 -33.44 -39.09
N ASN A 46 20.69 -33.42 -39.59
CA ASN A 46 20.25 -34.34 -40.63
C ASN A 46 21.03 -34.12 -41.94
N LYS A 47 21.34 -32.86 -42.27
CA LYS A 47 22.17 -32.51 -43.43
C LYS A 47 23.60 -33.04 -43.30
N ALA A 48 24.25 -32.85 -42.15
CA ALA A 48 25.61 -33.33 -41.89
C ALA A 48 25.69 -34.86 -41.92
N LYS A 49 24.73 -35.55 -41.27
CA LYS A 49 24.66 -37.02 -41.25
C LYS A 49 24.49 -37.62 -42.64
N LYS A 50 23.65 -37.02 -43.49
CA LYS A 50 23.45 -37.47 -44.87
C LYS A 50 24.75 -37.42 -45.69
N GLN A 51 25.48 -36.31 -45.63
CA GLN A 51 26.74 -36.14 -46.37
C GLN A 51 27.82 -37.15 -45.93
N LEU A 52 27.89 -37.46 -44.63
CA LEU A 52 28.85 -38.43 -44.11
C LEU A 52 28.51 -39.88 -44.48
N LEU A 53 27.22 -40.23 -44.58
CA LEU A 53 26.77 -41.55 -45.05
C LEU A 53 27.06 -41.76 -46.55
N GLU A 54 26.80 -40.76 -47.39
CA GLU A 54 27.14 -40.81 -48.82
C GLU A 54 28.66 -40.99 -49.03
N ARG A 55 29.46 -40.28 -48.22
CA ARG A 55 30.92 -40.43 -48.24
C ARG A 55 31.38 -41.84 -47.85
N ARG A 56 30.68 -42.49 -46.90
CA ARG A 56 30.97 -43.87 -46.48
C ARG A 56 30.75 -44.88 -47.60
N GLU A 57 29.63 -44.78 -48.31
CA GLU A 57 29.34 -45.68 -49.43
C GLU A 57 30.41 -45.59 -50.54
N SER A 58 30.86 -44.37 -50.86
CA SER A 58 31.90 -44.15 -51.87
C SER A 58 33.27 -44.70 -51.45
N GLU A 59 33.79 -44.28 -50.29
CA GLU A 59 35.16 -44.59 -49.88
C GLU A 59 35.35 -46.07 -49.50
N ILE A 60 34.35 -46.73 -48.92
CA ILE A 60 34.40 -48.18 -48.65
C ILE A 60 34.24 -48.98 -49.95
N GLY A 61 33.35 -48.55 -50.85
CA GLY A 61 33.10 -49.21 -52.13
C GLY A 61 34.35 -49.28 -53.02
N GLU A 62 35.20 -48.25 -53.03
CA GLU A 62 36.48 -48.26 -53.76
C GLU A 62 37.47 -49.30 -53.23
N ILE A 63 37.53 -49.48 -51.91
CA ILE A 63 38.40 -50.47 -51.26
C ILE A 63 37.95 -51.90 -51.62
N ASP A 64 36.64 -52.16 -51.59
CA ASP A 64 36.05 -53.45 -51.97
C ASP A 64 36.35 -53.80 -53.43
N ALA A 65 36.11 -52.86 -54.36
CA ALA A 65 36.32 -53.08 -55.80
C ALA A 65 37.77 -53.44 -56.12
N THR A 66 38.73 -52.78 -55.47
CA THR A 66 40.16 -52.99 -55.69
C THR A 66 40.60 -54.40 -55.26
N PHE A 67 40.07 -54.91 -54.14
CA PHE A 67 40.39 -56.26 -53.66
C PHE A 67 39.82 -57.35 -54.59
N PHE A 68 38.56 -57.23 -55.01
CA PHE A 68 37.93 -58.24 -55.87
C PHE A 68 38.64 -58.38 -57.22
N ALA A 69 39.02 -57.27 -57.86
CA ALA A 69 39.78 -57.31 -59.11
C ALA A 69 41.12 -58.06 -58.97
N ARG A 70 41.82 -57.87 -57.85
CA ARG A 70 43.12 -58.51 -57.60
C ARG A 70 43.00 -60.01 -57.32
N ARG A 71 41.95 -60.44 -56.61
CA ARG A 71 41.64 -61.86 -56.37
C ARG A 71 41.39 -62.61 -57.68
N ASP A 72 40.57 -62.05 -58.56
CA ASP A 72 40.14 -62.72 -59.78
C ASP A 72 41.32 -62.90 -60.76
N ALA A 73 42.24 -61.94 -60.82
CA ALA A 73 43.47 -62.04 -61.61
C ALA A 73 44.40 -63.18 -61.16
N LEU A 74 44.50 -63.43 -59.85
CA LEU A 74 45.32 -64.54 -59.32
C LEU A 74 44.74 -65.91 -59.71
N ALA A 75 43.42 -66.07 -59.62
CA ALA A 75 42.75 -67.33 -59.96
C ALA A 75 42.92 -67.69 -61.46
N GLN A 76 42.88 -66.71 -62.35
CA GLN A 76 43.05 -66.95 -63.79
C GLN A 76 44.45 -67.47 -64.14
N ARG A 77 45.49 -66.93 -63.49
CA ARG A 77 46.89 -67.32 -63.72
C ARG A 77 47.19 -68.78 -63.35
N LEU A 78 46.57 -69.29 -62.28
CA LEU A 78 46.69 -70.70 -61.87
C LEU A 78 46.14 -71.65 -62.94
N LYS A 79 44.99 -71.31 -63.53
CA LYS A 79 44.30 -72.12 -64.54
C LYS A 79 45.14 -72.30 -65.81
N GLU A 80 45.79 -71.23 -66.27
CA GLU A 80 46.63 -71.23 -67.48
C GLU A 80 47.87 -72.11 -67.33
N ASN A 81 48.54 -72.06 -66.17
CA ASN A 81 49.74 -72.84 -65.90
C ASN A 81 49.47 -74.36 -65.91
N LEU A 82 48.37 -74.80 -65.29
CA LEU A 82 48.01 -76.24 -65.24
C LEU A 82 47.70 -76.83 -66.61
N ALA A 83 47.02 -76.07 -67.48
CA ALA A 83 46.69 -76.52 -68.84
C ALA A 83 47.95 -76.76 -69.70
N SER A 84 48.95 -75.89 -69.60
CA SER A 84 50.23 -76.00 -70.32
C SER A 84 51.02 -77.25 -69.96
N PHE A 85 51.05 -77.64 -68.69
CA PHE A 85 51.79 -78.82 -68.23
C PHE A 85 51.16 -80.13 -68.69
N LYS A 86 49.83 -80.23 -68.63
CA LYS A 86 49.12 -81.45 -69.01
C LYS A 86 49.30 -81.83 -70.48
N ALA A 87 49.32 -80.86 -71.39
CA ALA A 87 49.48 -81.11 -72.83
C ALA A 87 50.83 -81.76 -73.19
N ARG A 88 51.92 -81.31 -72.55
CA ARG A 88 53.29 -81.80 -72.85
C ARG A 88 53.53 -83.25 -72.46
N CYS A 89 52.91 -83.72 -71.37
CA CYS A 89 53.07 -85.11 -70.91
C CYS A 89 52.32 -86.13 -71.79
N THR A 90 51.16 -85.75 -72.34
CA THR A 90 50.39 -86.64 -73.22
C THR A 90 51.13 -86.96 -74.52
N GLU A 91 51.75 -85.96 -75.15
CA GLU A 91 52.48 -86.14 -76.42
C GLU A 91 53.72 -87.05 -76.29
N ALA A 92 54.36 -87.06 -75.12
CA ALA A 92 55.53 -87.90 -74.87
C ALA A 92 55.17 -89.39 -74.70
N LEU A 93 53.97 -89.70 -74.20
CA LEU A 93 53.50 -91.06 -73.97
C LEU A 93 53.18 -91.82 -75.27
N GLU A 94 52.63 -91.15 -76.28
CA GLU A 94 52.31 -91.78 -77.58
C GLU A 94 53.58 -92.28 -78.29
N ARG A 95 54.66 -91.49 -78.30
CA ARG A 95 55.91 -91.85 -79.01
C ARG A 95 56.59 -93.13 -78.49
N VAL A 96 56.41 -93.46 -77.21
CA VAL A 96 57.03 -94.65 -76.61
C VAL A 96 56.30 -95.94 -77.04
N SER A 97 54.99 -95.87 -77.25
CA SER A 97 54.16 -97.00 -77.68
C SER A 97 54.51 -97.45 -79.10
N ASP A 98 54.60 -96.50 -80.04
CA ASP A 98 54.81 -96.81 -81.46
C ASP A 98 56.13 -97.55 -81.73
N GLN A 99 57.21 -97.20 -81.01
CA GLN A 99 58.53 -97.80 -81.20
C GLN A 99 58.60 -99.28 -80.76
N ALA A 100 57.77 -99.70 -79.81
CA ALA A 100 57.75 -101.07 -79.29
C ALA A 100 57.01 -102.04 -80.22
N GLU A 101 56.08 -101.56 -81.04
CA GLU A 101 55.27 -102.38 -81.95
C GLU A 101 56.07 -102.79 -83.20
N GLU A 102 56.80 -101.86 -83.82
CA GLU A 102 57.62 -102.09 -85.01
C GLU A 102 58.72 -103.16 -84.79
N ALA A 103 59.28 -103.23 -83.58
CA ALA A 103 60.34 -104.18 -83.25
C ALA A 103 59.85 -105.64 -83.17
N ARG A 104 58.57 -105.87 -82.81
CA ARG A 104 58.00 -107.24 -82.69
C ARG A 104 57.81 -107.90 -84.05
N GLU A 105 57.29 -107.15 -85.01
CA GLU A 105 56.89 -107.67 -86.33
C GLU A 105 58.08 -108.23 -87.12
N ASN A 106 59.26 -107.61 -86.97
CA ASN A 106 60.49 -108.02 -87.65
C ASN A 106 61.03 -109.40 -87.21
N ILE A 107 60.89 -109.78 -85.94
CA ILE A 107 61.41 -111.07 -85.44
C ILE A 107 60.50 -112.23 -85.83
N GLN A 108 59.18 -112.03 -85.85
CA GLN A 108 58.21 -113.07 -86.18
C GLN A 108 58.36 -113.59 -87.61
N THR A 109 58.59 -112.69 -88.58
CA THR A 109 58.71 -113.05 -90.00
C THR A 109 59.88 -114.02 -90.29
N ARG A 110 61.00 -113.89 -89.56
CA ARG A 110 62.19 -114.75 -89.78
C ARG A 110 62.03 -116.17 -89.27
N TYR A 111 61.11 -116.40 -88.34
CA TYR A 111 60.86 -117.71 -87.75
C TYR A 111 60.08 -118.62 -88.72
N ASP A 112 59.12 -118.06 -89.45
CA ASP A 112 58.26 -118.83 -90.37
C ASP A 112 59.01 -119.35 -91.62
N ASP A 113 59.92 -118.56 -92.19
CA ASP A 113 60.72 -118.94 -93.38
C ASP A 113 61.58 -120.20 -93.15
N LYS A 114 62.11 -120.38 -91.93
CA LYS A 114 63.01 -121.50 -91.62
C LYS A 114 62.28 -122.85 -91.61
N LYS A 115 61.00 -122.84 -91.23
CA LYS A 115 60.17 -124.03 -91.10
C LYS A 115 59.82 -124.65 -92.46
N TRP A 116 59.61 -123.81 -93.48
CA TRP A 116 59.27 -124.26 -94.83
C TRP A 116 60.39 -125.06 -95.51
N THR A 117 61.66 -124.67 -95.28
CA THR A 117 62.83 -125.30 -95.93
C THR A 117 63.05 -126.75 -95.49
N ILE A 118 62.68 -127.10 -94.25
CA ILE A 118 62.90 -128.43 -93.65
C ILE A 118 62.03 -129.50 -94.33
N GLN A 119 60.82 -129.14 -94.75
CA GLN A 119 59.84 -130.09 -95.27
C GLN A 119 60.18 -130.59 -96.70
N SER A 120 60.79 -129.75 -97.53
CA SER A 120 61.10 -130.09 -98.93
C SER A 120 62.20 -131.16 -99.09
N MET A 121 63.12 -131.29 -98.12
CA MET A 121 64.24 -132.24 -98.20
C MET A 121 63.83 -133.71 -98.03
N ARG A 122 62.72 -133.99 -97.32
CA ARG A 122 62.26 -135.36 -97.05
C ARG A 122 61.78 -136.09 -98.30
N GLU A 123 61.00 -135.42 -99.15
CA GLU A 123 60.36 -136.04 -100.32
C GLU A 123 61.37 -136.48 -101.39
N ALA A 124 62.55 -135.84 -101.45
CA ALA A 124 63.60 -136.19 -102.40
C ALA A 124 64.27 -137.54 -102.08
N ASN A 125 64.44 -137.86 -100.79
CA ASN A 125 65.18 -139.04 -100.36
C ASN A 125 64.40 -140.36 -100.54
N GLU A 126 63.08 -140.35 -100.42
CA GLU A 126 62.27 -141.56 -100.60
C GLU A 126 62.26 -142.06 -102.05
N ARG A 127 62.27 -141.15 -103.03
CA ARG A 127 62.24 -141.50 -104.47
C ARG A 127 63.52 -142.17 -104.97
N GLN A 128 64.65 -141.99 -104.28
CA GLN A 128 65.91 -142.61 -104.67
C GLN A 128 65.93 -144.11 -104.34
N ALA A 129 65.39 -144.50 -103.18
CA ALA A 129 65.38 -145.90 -102.73
C ALA A 129 64.59 -146.83 -103.66
N ASP A 130 63.47 -146.36 -104.23
CA ASP A 130 62.62 -147.18 -105.11
C ASP A 130 63.31 -147.58 -106.42
N ARG A 131 64.26 -146.78 -106.93
CA ARG A 131 64.94 -147.03 -108.22
C ARG A 131 65.96 -148.16 -108.16
N ASP A 132 66.66 -148.32 -107.04
CA ASP A 132 67.77 -149.27 -106.91
C ASP A 132 67.28 -150.74 -106.85
N ARG A 133 66.09 -150.98 -106.28
CA ARG A 133 65.44 -152.30 -106.20
C ARG A 133 65.16 -152.91 -107.57
N ASP A 134 64.58 -152.12 -108.47
CA ASP A 134 64.08 -152.60 -109.76
C ASP A 134 65.20 -152.98 -110.74
N GLN A 135 66.40 -152.43 -110.57
CA GLN A 135 67.56 -152.75 -111.40
C GLN A 135 68.19 -154.09 -111.02
N GLY A 136 68.19 -154.45 -109.73
CA GLY A 136 68.80 -155.69 -109.22
C GLY A 136 68.07 -156.97 -109.66
N LEU A 137 66.74 -156.92 -109.74
CA LEU A 137 65.92 -158.08 -110.10
C LEU A 137 66.05 -158.50 -111.58
N ARG A 138 66.20 -157.53 -112.49
CA ARG A 138 66.30 -157.80 -113.95
C ARG A 138 67.57 -158.56 -114.35
N GLN A 139 68.67 -158.42 -113.62
CA GLN A 139 69.92 -159.14 -113.90
C GLN A 139 69.86 -160.63 -113.52
N LEU A 140 69.14 -160.97 -112.45
CA LEU A 140 68.98 -162.36 -111.99
C LEU A 140 68.12 -163.20 -112.94
N GLU A 141 67.12 -162.60 -113.58
CA GLU A 141 66.31 -163.27 -114.62
C GLU A 141 67.13 -163.71 -115.85
N LYS A 142 68.14 -162.91 -116.25
CA LYS A 142 68.96 -163.20 -117.44
C LYS A 142 69.87 -164.42 -117.25
N LEU A 143 70.44 -164.57 -116.05
CA LEU A 143 71.29 -165.69 -115.64
C LEU A 143 70.54 -167.03 -115.57
N ARG A 144 69.28 -166.98 -115.13
CA ARG A 144 68.38 -168.14 -115.05
C ARG A 144 68.13 -168.76 -116.43
N GLY A 145 67.99 -167.94 -117.47
CA GLY A 145 67.80 -168.41 -118.84
C GLY A 145 69.00 -169.18 -119.42
N GLN A 146 70.24 -168.79 -119.08
CA GLN A 146 71.45 -169.47 -119.55
C GLN A 146 71.61 -170.89 -118.96
N LEU A 147 71.13 -171.10 -117.74
CA LEU A 147 71.09 -172.43 -117.10
C LEU A 147 70.10 -173.37 -117.79
N ASP A 148 69.01 -172.85 -118.36
CA ASP A 148 68.00 -173.64 -119.06
C ASP A 148 68.52 -174.17 -120.41
N ASP A 149 69.30 -173.37 -121.16
CA ASP A 149 69.88 -173.75 -122.46
C ASP A 149 70.90 -174.90 -122.35
N LEU A 150 71.80 -174.83 -121.35
CA LEU A 150 72.77 -175.90 -121.03
C LEU A 150 72.12 -177.24 -120.69
N GLN A 151 70.91 -177.19 -120.10
CA GLN A 151 70.13 -178.38 -119.77
C GLN A 151 69.62 -179.09 -121.02
N ALA A 152 69.33 -178.33 -122.09
CA ALA A 152 68.85 -178.86 -123.36
C ALA A 152 69.98 -179.52 -124.18
N GLU A 153 71.15 -178.89 -124.27
CA GLU A 153 72.33 -179.41 -125.00
C GLU A 153 72.84 -180.75 -124.42
N ALA A 154 72.97 -180.84 -123.09
CA ALA A 154 73.37 -182.08 -122.42
C ALA A 154 72.39 -183.23 -122.68
N GLY A 155 71.10 -182.93 -122.84
CA GLY A 155 70.04 -183.90 -123.16
C GLY A 155 70.04 -184.36 -124.62
N GLU A 156 70.66 -183.63 -125.54
CA GLU A 156 70.79 -183.98 -126.96
C GLU A 156 72.00 -184.88 -127.21
N MET A 157 73.13 -184.58 -126.54
CA MET A 157 74.35 -185.39 -126.55
C MET A 157 74.10 -186.83 -126.04
N LEU A 158 73.26 -186.99 -125.01
CA LEU A 158 72.84 -188.31 -124.50
C LEU A 158 71.90 -189.07 -125.46
N ARG A 159 71.09 -188.36 -126.25
CA ARG A 159 70.21 -188.95 -127.28
C ARG A 159 70.97 -189.40 -128.54
N HIS A 160 72.06 -188.71 -128.91
CA HIS A 160 72.85 -189.02 -130.12
C HIS A 160 73.67 -190.33 -130.03
N PHE A 161 74.08 -190.78 -128.83
CA PHE A 161 74.93 -191.97 -128.62
C PHE A 161 74.20 -193.28 -128.26
N ARG A 162 72.86 -193.32 -128.24
CA ARG A 162 72.08 -194.53 -127.88
C ARG A 162 72.50 -195.19 -126.54
N VAL A 163 72.76 -194.39 -125.52
CA VAL A 163 73.04 -194.90 -124.17
C VAL A 163 71.72 -194.92 -123.41
N SER A 164 71.00 -196.04 -123.47
CA SER A 164 69.65 -196.15 -122.90
C SER A 164 69.64 -196.17 -121.37
N ASP A 165 70.79 -196.43 -120.74
CA ASP A 165 70.95 -196.33 -119.29
C ASP A 165 72.42 -196.53 -118.87
N PRO A 166 73.22 -195.49 -118.56
CA PRO A 166 74.42 -195.67 -117.77
C PRO A 166 74.14 -195.11 -116.38
N ALA A 167 73.60 -195.99 -115.54
CA ALA A 167 74.28 -196.42 -114.32
C ALA A 167 75.45 -195.52 -113.87
N ALA A 168 75.26 -194.91 -112.71
CA ALA A 168 76.24 -194.31 -111.79
C ALA A 168 75.81 -192.88 -111.43
N ARG A 169 74.91 -192.74 -110.46
CA ARG A 169 74.72 -191.47 -109.76
C ARG A 169 76.05 -191.14 -109.03
N PRO A 170 76.76 -190.05 -109.38
CA PRO A 170 77.99 -189.67 -108.70
C PRO A 170 77.70 -189.07 -107.32
N LYS A 171 78.67 -189.15 -106.40
CA LYS A 171 78.70 -188.34 -105.18
C LYS A 171 78.83 -186.86 -105.60
N LEU A 172 77.89 -186.02 -105.18
CA LEU A 172 77.96 -184.57 -105.37
C LEU A 172 79.22 -183.99 -104.70
N PRO A 173 79.85 -182.94 -105.26
CA PRO A 173 80.78 -182.10 -104.52
C PRO A 173 80.06 -181.49 -103.31
N GLN A 174 80.71 -181.48 -102.14
CA GLN A 174 80.19 -180.76 -100.96
C GLN A 174 80.37 -179.26 -101.20
N ASP A 175 79.27 -178.51 -101.15
CA ASP A 175 79.27 -177.05 -101.25
C ASP A 175 79.92 -176.40 -100.02
N THR A 176 80.93 -175.54 -100.24
CA THR A 176 81.57 -174.72 -99.20
C THR A 176 81.53 -173.20 -99.48
N GLU A 177 80.89 -172.71 -100.56
CA GLU A 177 80.79 -171.25 -100.86
C GLU A 177 79.33 -170.76 -101.06
N PRO A 178 78.97 -169.55 -100.58
CA PRO A 178 77.63 -168.99 -100.71
C PRO A 178 77.31 -168.50 -102.14
N PRO A 179 76.02 -168.48 -102.53
CA PRO A 179 75.62 -168.00 -103.84
C PRO A 179 75.86 -166.50 -104.00
N THR A 180 76.60 -166.08 -105.02
CA THR A 180 76.62 -164.69 -105.50
C THR A 180 76.30 -164.64 -106.99
N ARG A 181 75.80 -163.49 -107.47
CA ARG A 181 75.52 -163.30 -108.91
C ARG A 181 76.75 -163.58 -109.79
N ALA A 182 77.97 -163.30 -109.28
CA ALA A 182 79.23 -163.58 -109.96
C ALA A 182 79.59 -165.08 -109.97
N ASN A 183 79.47 -165.77 -108.84
CA ASN A 183 79.76 -167.21 -108.76
C ASN A 183 78.77 -168.06 -109.60
N LEU A 184 77.52 -167.61 -109.73
CA LEU A 184 76.51 -168.24 -110.56
C LEU A 184 76.88 -168.22 -112.05
N GLN A 185 77.41 -167.10 -112.54
CA GLN A 185 77.86 -166.92 -113.93
C GLN A 185 79.06 -167.82 -114.24
N ALA A 186 80.05 -167.88 -113.34
CA ALA A 186 81.24 -168.73 -113.49
C ALA A 186 80.88 -170.23 -113.57
N MET A 187 79.87 -170.66 -112.81
CA MET A 187 79.40 -172.05 -112.79
C MET A 187 78.69 -172.48 -114.09
N ILE A 188 78.02 -171.53 -114.76
CA ILE A 188 77.38 -171.71 -116.08
C ILE A 188 78.45 -171.87 -117.16
N GLU A 189 79.50 -171.04 -117.16
CA GLU A 189 80.63 -171.14 -118.11
C GLU A 189 81.39 -172.47 -117.98
N GLU A 190 81.62 -172.93 -116.75
CA GLU A 190 82.29 -174.19 -116.47
C GLU A 190 81.49 -175.40 -117.00
N ALA A 191 80.14 -175.34 -116.92
CA ALA A 191 79.25 -176.36 -117.45
C ALA A 191 79.23 -176.40 -119.00
N GLN A 192 79.38 -175.25 -119.66
CA GLN A 192 79.55 -175.14 -121.11
C GLN A 192 80.88 -175.75 -121.58
N HIS A 193 81.96 -175.48 -120.83
CA HIS A 193 83.30 -175.98 -121.16
C HIS A 193 83.41 -177.52 -121.10
N ILE A 194 82.57 -178.18 -120.29
CA ILE A 194 82.49 -179.64 -120.21
C ILE A 194 81.86 -180.25 -121.48
N LEU A 195 80.96 -179.53 -122.16
CA LEU A 195 80.33 -179.97 -123.42
C LEU A 195 81.29 -179.89 -124.62
N ASP A 196 82.21 -178.93 -124.65
CA ASP A 196 83.04 -178.63 -125.82
C ASP A 196 84.22 -179.60 -126.08
N VAL A 197 84.69 -180.36 -125.10
CA VAL A 197 86.02 -181.00 -125.21
C VAL A 197 86.04 -182.38 -125.92
N GLN A 198 84.91 -183.04 -126.20
CA GLN A 198 84.96 -184.41 -126.80
C GLN A 198 83.98 -184.75 -127.92
N TRP A 199 83.10 -183.85 -128.37
CA TRP A 199 82.22 -184.14 -129.50
C TRP A 199 82.45 -183.17 -130.68
N LEU A 200 83.26 -183.65 -131.63
CA LEU A 200 83.49 -183.12 -133.00
C LEU A 200 84.61 -182.06 -133.19
N ARG A 201 85.86 -182.54 -133.02
CA ARG A 201 86.87 -182.59 -134.12
C ARG A 201 87.05 -184.07 -134.53
N ARG A 202 86.44 -184.60 -135.59
CA ARG A 202 86.63 -184.45 -137.05
C ARG A 202 87.99 -184.90 -137.62
N GLY A 203 88.00 -186.19 -137.99
CA GLY A 203 88.52 -186.71 -139.27
C GLY A 203 90.00 -187.13 -139.32
N PRO A 204 90.42 -187.91 -140.33
CA PRO A 204 89.70 -188.98 -141.03
C PRO A 204 90.55 -190.27 -141.08
N TRP A 205 90.17 -191.33 -140.35
CA TRP A 205 90.64 -192.70 -140.65
C TRP A 205 89.53 -193.75 -140.49
N ILE A 206 89.18 -194.25 -141.67
CA ILE A 206 88.59 -195.53 -142.04
C ILE A 206 89.79 -196.47 -142.33
N MET A 207 89.64 -197.81 -142.25
CA MET A 207 90.55 -198.86 -142.79
C MET A 207 91.70 -199.50 -141.94
N LEU A 208 92.09 -199.08 -140.72
CA LEU A 208 93.07 -199.82 -139.86
C LEU A 208 92.54 -200.10 -138.43
N LYS A 209 92.85 -201.28 -137.84
CA LYS A 209 92.68 -201.73 -136.41
C LYS A 209 91.42 -202.47 -135.92
N ARG A 210 90.95 -203.38 -136.78
CA ARG A 210 90.15 -204.56 -136.44
C ARG A 210 90.99 -205.74 -135.89
N MET A 211 92.00 -205.51 -135.06
CA MET A 211 92.61 -206.56 -134.21
C MET A 211 93.27 -205.90 -132.98
N LEU A 212 92.84 -205.90 -131.72
CA LEU A 212 91.62 -206.24 -130.93
C LEU A 212 91.77 -205.41 -129.60
N GLY A 213 90.72 -204.83 -128.97
CA GLY A 213 90.77 -204.28 -127.59
C GLY A 213 90.45 -202.76 -127.38
N LEU A 214 89.87 -202.40 -126.22
CA LEU A 214 89.52 -201.05 -125.68
C LEU A 214 88.37 -200.28 -126.41
N GLY A 215 87.48 -199.46 -125.84
CA GLY A 215 87.07 -199.05 -124.47
C GLY A 215 85.76 -198.19 -124.57
N ARG A 216 84.75 -198.44 -123.71
CA ARG A 216 83.37 -197.88 -123.79
C ARG A 216 82.91 -197.06 -122.56
N GLY A 217 83.76 -196.83 -121.55
CA GLY A 217 83.37 -196.31 -120.22
C GLY A 217 83.49 -194.80 -119.94
N ARG A 218 84.17 -193.99 -120.77
CA ARG A 218 84.48 -192.56 -120.46
C ARG A 218 83.45 -191.53 -120.96
N ILE A 219 82.61 -191.87 -121.95
CA ILE A 219 81.69 -190.91 -122.62
C ILE A 219 80.37 -190.76 -121.85
N ALA A 220 79.94 -191.79 -121.12
CA ALA A 220 78.74 -191.74 -120.27
C ALA A 220 78.90 -190.82 -119.03
N GLY A 221 80.12 -190.64 -118.51
CA GLY A 221 80.38 -189.88 -117.28
C GLY A 221 80.31 -188.36 -117.43
N HIS A 222 80.56 -187.81 -118.63
CA HIS A 222 80.62 -186.36 -118.84
C HIS A 222 79.23 -185.70 -118.92
N GLY A 223 78.29 -186.32 -119.65
CA GLY A 223 76.91 -185.81 -119.77
C GLY A 223 76.13 -185.78 -118.44
N ALA A 224 76.46 -186.68 -117.51
CA ALA A 224 75.87 -186.71 -116.17
C ALA A 224 76.40 -185.59 -115.25
N ALA A 225 77.63 -185.10 -115.46
CA ALA A 225 78.24 -184.05 -114.64
C ALA A 225 77.66 -182.65 -114.91
N VAL A 226 77.31 -182.35 -116.17
CA VAL A 226 76.71 -181.06 -116.58
C VAL A 226 75.30 -180.91 -116.00
N LEU A 227 74.47 -181.94 -116.10
CA LEU A 227 73.10 -181.94 -115.56
C LEU A 227 73.06 -181.75 -114.03
N ALA A 228 74.08 -182.23 -113.30
CA ALA A 228 74.18 -182.01 -111.85
C ALA A 228 74.50 -180.55 -111.48
N ARG A 229 75.37 -179.87 -112.24
CA ARG A 229 75.72 -178.45 -112.01
C ARG A 229 74.55 -177.52 -112.33
N VAL A 230 73.80 -177.78 -113.39
CA VAL A 230 72.61 -176.97 -113.76
C VAL A 230 71.55 -176.98 -112.65
N ALA A 231 71.33 -178.15 -112.02
CA ALA A 231 70.40 -178.28 -110.91
C ALA A 231 70.82 -177.48 -109.66
N LEU A 232 72.12 -177.33 -109.42
CA LEU A 232 72.66 -176.50 -108.35
C LEU A 232 72.50 -175.01 -108.65
N GLY A 233 72.77 -174.58 -109.88
CA GLY A 233 72.68 -173.17 -110.30
C GLY A 233 71.28 -172.61 -110.20
N LYS A 234 70.25 -173.41 -110.50
CA LYS A 234 68.86 -172.96 -110.33
C LYS A 234 68.49 -172.64 -108.88
N ARG A 235 69.01 -173.38 -107.89
CA ARG A 235 68.74 -173.13 -106.46
C ARG A 235 69.36 -171.83 -105.97
N TRP A 236 70.57 -171.52 -106.42
CA TRP A 236 71.27 -170.30 -106.05
C TRP A 236 70.59 -169.03 -106.59
N CYS A 237 69.98 -169.11 -107.77
CA CYS A 237 69.27 -167.99 -108.39
C CYS A 237 68.03 -167.57 -107.57
N ASP A 238 67.27 -168.53 -107.05
CA ASP A 238 66.08 -168.25 -106.23
C ASP A 238 66.43 -167.63 -104.85
N GLN A 239 67.63 -167.88 -104.32
CA GLN A 239 68.08 -167.34 -103.03
C GLN A 239 68.44 -165.84 -103.12
N LEU A 240 69.10 -165.41 -104.20
CA LEU A 240 69.54 -164.03 -104.41
C LEU A 240 68.40 -163.02 -104.69
N VAL A 241 67.25 -163.51 -105.16
CA VAL A 241 66.05 -162.67 -105.37
C VAL A 241 65.50 -162.16 -104.03
N LYS A 242 65.47 -163.01 -103.01
CA LYS A 242 64.94 -162.67 -101.67
C LYS A 242 65.74 -161.59 -100.93
N GLU A 243 67.06 -161.56 -101.09
CA GLU A 243 67.92 -160.58 -100.40
C GLU A 243 67.73 -159.15 -100.94
N THR A 244 67.44 -159.00 -102.23
CA THR A 244 67.32 -157.67 -102.87
C THR A 244 66.07 -156.90 -102.41
N GLU A 245 65.01 -157.60 -102.01
CA GLU A 245 63.77 -156.97 -101.52
C GLU A 245 63.90 -156.44 -100.08
N LEU A 246 64.73 -157.06 -99.24
CA LEU A 246 64.91 -156.68 -97.83
C LEU A 246 65.69 -155.36 -97.67
N GLU A 247 66.60 -155.03 -98.58
CA GLU A 247 67.42 -153.80 -98.50
C GLU A 247 66.60 -152.52 -98.80
N HIS A 248 65.55 -152.63 -99.62
CA HIS A 248 64.68 -151.51 -100.00
C HIS A 248 63.90 -150.93 -98.81
N ASP A 249 63.32 -151.80 -97.99
CA ASP A 249 62.50 -151.39 -96.83
C ASP A 249 63.32 -150.65 -95.75
N ALA A 250 64.62 -150.96 -95.63
CA ALA A 250 65.51 -150.34 -94.65
C ALA A 250 65.91 -148.89 -95.02
N ALA A 251 65.86 -148.52 -96.29
CA ALA A 251 66.23 -147.18 -96.75
C ALA A 251 65.15 -146.14 -96.45
N ARG A 252 63.87 -146.48 -96.64
CA ARG A 252 62.74 -145.55 -96.44
C ARG A 252 62.59 -145.06 -95.00
N ARG A 253 62.83 -145.91 -94.00
CA ARG A 253 62.66 -145.53 -92.58
C ARG A 253 63.64 -144.46 -92.10
N ARG A 254 64.82 -144.31 -92.74
CA ARG A 254 65.83 -143.32 -92.33
C ARG A 254 65.44 -141.88 -92.67
N ALA A 255 64.65 -141.65 -93.73
CA ALA A 255 64.29 -140.30 -94.17
C ALA A 255 63.34 -139.56 -93.20
N VAL A 256 62.46 -140.28 -92.51
CA VAL A 256 61.46 -139.68 -91.60
C VAL A 256 62.07 -139.14 -90.31
N VAL A 257 63.13 -139.77 -89.80
CA VAL A 257 63.75 -139.39 -88.51
C VAL A 257 64.53 -138.06 -88.59
N GLN A 258 65.08 -137.72 -89.76
CA GLN A 258 65.87 -136.50 -89.93
C GLN A 258 65.02 -135.20 -89.91
N GLU A 259 63.75 -135.26 -90.31
CA GLU A 259 62.84 -134.10 -90.32
C GLU A 259 62.52 -133.58 -88.91
N SER A 260 62.30 -134.49 -87.95
CA SER A 260 61.85 -134.09 -86.62
C SER A 260 62.92 -133.35 -85.81
N GLN A 261 64.20 -133.67 -86.00
CA GLN A 261 65.29 -133.02 -85.29
C GLN A 261 65.49 -131.56 -85.74
N ALA A 262 65.39 -131.27 -87.04
CA ALA A 262 65.62 -129.93 -87.56
C ALA A 262 64.55 -128.91 -87.13
N ASN A 263 63.30 -129.35 -86.88
CA ASN A 263 62.22 -128.45 -86.44
C ASN A 263 62.35 -127.99 -84.98
N GLN A 264 62.99 -128.79 -84.12
CA GLN A 264 63.17 -128.43 -82.70
C GLN A 264 64.18 -127.29 -82.53
N GLU A 265 65.29 -127.31 -83.27
CA GLU A 265 66.35 -126.29 -83.18
C GLU A 265 65.90 -124.89 -83.60
N ALA A 266 64.89 -124.77 -84.48
CA ALA A 266 64.37 -123.47 -84.91
C ALA A 266 63.57 -122.76 -83.80
N ARG A 267 62.89 -123.51 -82.93
CA ARG A 267 62.07 -122.95 -81.83
C ARG A 267 62.91 -122.27 -80.77
N ASP A 268 63.97 -122.94 -80.32
CA ASP A 268 64.78 -122.49 -79.19
C ASP A 268 65.52 -121.16 -79.44
N LYS A 269 65.52 -120.62 -80.66
CA LYS A 269 66.26 -119.41 -81.04
C LYS A 269 65.44 -118.11 -81.02
N TYR A 270 64.16 -118.12 -81.40
CA TYR A 270 63.43 -116.87 -81.71
C TYR A 270 62.47 -116.41 -80.59
N GLU A 271 61.97 -117.31 -79.75
CA GLU A 271 60.99 -117.00 -78.70
C GLU A 271 61.50 -116.07 -77.58
N PRO A 272 62.74 -116.20 -77.06
CA PRO A 272 63.25 -115.31 -75.99
C PRO A 272 63.45 -113.85 -76.40
N ALA A 273 63.56 -113.56 -77.70
CA ALA A 273 63.82 -112.20 -78.19
C ALA A 273 62.58 -111.28 -78.14
N LEU A 274 61.36 -111.86 -78.22
CA LEU A 274 60.11 -111.11 -78.18
C LEU A 274 59.78 -110.61 -76.76
N GLU A 275 60.07 -111.40 -75.72
CA GLU A 275 59.80 -111.03 -74.31
C GLU A 275 60.63 -109.85 -73.77
N GLN A 276 61.77 -109.54 -74.41
CA GLN A 276 62.63 -108.44 -73.99
C GLN A 276 62.07 -107.07 -74.40
N ILE A 277 61.32 -107.01 -75.51
CA ILE A 277 60.75 -105.76 -76.03
C ILE A 277 59.63 -105.25 -75.11
N ASP A 278 58.75 -106.14 -74.63
CA ASP A 278 57.62 -105.81 -73.75
C ASP A 278 58.04 -105.15 -72.43
N ARG A 279 59.18 -105.57 -71.86
CA ARG A 279 59.65 -105.02 -70.59
C ARG A 279 60.05 -103.54 -70.69
N ASN A 280 60.64 -103.13 -71.81
CA ASN A 280 61.16 -101.77 -71.97
C ASN A 280 60.04 -100.72 -72.08
N GLU A 281 58.93 -101.04 -72.77
CA GLU A 281 57.79 -100.13 -72.95
C GLU A 281 57.15 -99.73 -71.62
N SER A 282 56.99 -100.70 -70.71
CA SER A 282 56.31 -100.49 -69.41
C SER A 282 57.03 -99.50 -68.48
N MET A 283 58.36 -99.43 -68.52
CA MET A 283 59.14 -98.59 -67.60
C MET A 283 59.08 -97.11 -67.94
N GLU A 284 59.16 -96.74 -69.22
CA GLU A 284 59.17 -95.33 -69.63
C GLU A 284 57.80 -94.65 -69.40
N ARG A 285 56.70 -95.41 -69.54
CA ARG A 285 55.34 -94.91 -69.27
C ARG A 285 55.18 -94.43 -67.82
N ALA A 286 55.68 -95.19 -66.84
CA ALA A 286 55.57 -94.84 -65.42
C ALA A 286 56.33 -93.55 -65.05
N ARG A 287 57.44 -93.26 -65.73
CA ARG A 287 58.28 -92.08 -65.45
C ARG A 287 57.61 -90.76 -65.84
N LEU A 288 56.86 -90.75 -66.95
CA LEU A 288 56.20 -89.56 -67.47
C LEU A 288 54.99 -89.13 -66.62
N GLU A 289 54.24 -90.08 -66.05
CA GLU A 289 53.08 -89.79 -65.20
C GLU A 289 53.47 -89.11 -63.87
N GLU A 290 54.57 -89.52 -63.23
CA GLU A 290 55.05 -88.93 -61.98
C GLU A 290 55.44 -87.44 -62.14
N THR A 291 56.02 -87.08 -63.28
CA THR A 291 56.48 -85.71 -63.55
C THR A 291 55.31 -84.71 -63.58
N LEU A 292 54.16 -85.10 -64.14
CA LEU A 292 52.96 -84.26 -64.22
C LEU A 292 52.39 -83.91 -62.84
N ARG A 293 52.41 -84.88 -61.92
CA ARG A 293 51.85 -84.71 -60.57
C ARG A 293 52.61 -83.63 -59.79
N THR A 294 53.93 -83.72 -59.74
CA THR A 294 54.79 -82.76 -59.01
C THR A 294 54.65 -81.32 -59.52
N ALA A 295 54.51 -81.12 -60.83
CA ALA A 295 54.35 -79.77 -61.39
C ALA A 295 53.01 -79.11 -61.00
N SER A 296 51.94 -79.91 -60.90
CA SER A 296 50.60 -79.43 -60.52
C SER A 296 50.55 -78.90 -59.09
N GLU A 297 51.20 -79.60 -58.15
CA GLU A 297 51.22 -79.22 -56.73
C GLU A 297 51.97 -77.90 -56.49
N SER A 298 53.07 -77.67 -57.21
CA SER A 298 53.86 -76.44 -57.08
C SER A 298 53.08 -75.20 -57.50
N ALA A 299 52.32 -75.27 -58.61
CA ALA A 299 51.54 -74.14 -59.11
C ALA A 299 50.41 -73.72 -58.15
N GLN A 300 49.77 -74.69 -57.49
CA GLN A 300 48.70 -74.43 -56.52
C GLN A 300 49.22 -73.67 -55.29
N LYS A 301 50.39 -74.05 -54.77
CA LYS A 301 50.98 -73.44 -53.57
C LYS A 301 51.34 -71.96 -53.76
N GLU A 302 51.78 -71.57 -54.95
CA GLU A 302 52.08 -70.16 -55.27
C GLU A 302 50.82 -69.28 -55.29
N HIS A 303 49.71 -69.79 -55.83
CA HIS A 303 48.42 -69.09 -55.86
C HIS A 303 47.93 -68.75 -54.45
N ASP A 304 47.90 -69.75 -53.55
CA ASP A 304 47.32 -69.59 -52.22
C ASP A 304 48.13 -68.59 -51.37
N SER A 305 49.46 -68.57 -51.53
CA SER A 305 50.30 -67.58 -50.85
C SER A 305 50.05 -66.14 -51.31
N ALA A 306 49.78 -65.93 -52.60
CA ALA A 306 49.50 -64.59 -53.14
C ALA A 306 48.13 -64.07 -52.71
N LEU A 307 47.12 -64.94 -52.67
CA LEU A 307 45.77 -64.61 -52.22
C LEU A 307 45.72 -64.23 -50.73
N GLY A 308 46.47 -64.93 -49.89
CA GLY A 308 46.58 -64.62 -48.46
C GLY A 308 47.07 -63.20 -48.18
N LYS A 309 48.08 -62.72 -48.91
CA LYS A 309 48.60 -61.35 -48.75
C LYS A 309 47.57 -60.28 -49.13
N ALA A 310 46.90 -60.44 -50.28
CA ALA A 310 45.89 -59.49 -50.74
C ALA A 310 44.70 -59.37 -49.75
N THR A 311 44.34 -60.46 -49.08
CA THR A 311 43.22 -60.50 -48.13
C THR A 311 43.55 -59.75 -46.82
N ALA A 312 44.79 -59.85 -46.34
CA ALA A 312 45.23 -59.14 -45.14
C ALA A 312 45.26 -57.61 -45.35
N GLU A 313 45.75 -57.16 -46.50
CA GLU A 313 45.78 -55.73 -46.87
C GLU A 313 44.37 -55.12 -46.91
N TYR A 314 43.40 -55.83 -47.49
CA TYR A 314 41.99 -55.42 -47.55
C TYR A 314 41.36 -55.19 -46.17
N SER A 315 41.53 -56.15 -45.25
CA SER A 315 40.92 -56.09 -43.91
C SER A 315 41.37 -54.87 -43.10
N ILE A 316 42.66 -54.50 -43.21
CA ILE A 316 43.22 -53.34 -42.51
C ILE A 316 42.68 -52.03 -43.10
N ALA A 317 42.65 -51.91 -44.44
CA ALA A 317 42.15 -50.71 -45.10
C ALA A 317 40.66 -50.46 -44.81
N HIS A 318 39.83 -51.50 -44.92
CA HIS A 318 38.38 -51.42 -44.69
C HIS A 318 38.05 -51.04 -43.23
N SER A 319 38.70 -51.66 -42.25
CA SER A 319 38.44 -51.40 -40.82
C SER A 319 38.87 -49.99 -40.38
N THR A 320 40.01 -49.51 -40.86
CA THR A 320 40.52 -48.17 -40.53
C THR A 320 39.57 -47.09 -41.03
N LYS A 321 39.09 -47.21 -42.28
CA LYS A 321 38.24 -46.21 -42.92
C LYS A 321 36.82 -46.18 -42.35
N THR A 322 36.29 -47.34 -41.98
CA THR A 322 34.99 -47.45 -41.31
C THR A 322 35.00 -46.69 -39.98
N ARG A 323 36.05 -46.86 -39.15
CA ARG A 323 36.15 -46.21 -37.84
C ARG A 323 36.22 -44.68 -37.93
N GLU A 324 37.00 -44.15 -38.87
CA GLU A 324 37.13 -42.69 -39.09
C GLU A 324 35.78 -42.02 -39.37
N LEU A 325 34.94 -42.65 -40.19
CA LEU A 325 33.64 -42.11 -40.57
C LEU A 325 32.59 -42.23 -39.45
N ASP A 326 32.63 -43.31 -38.66
CA ASP A 326 31.73 -43.47 -37.51
C ASP A 326 31.99 -42.41 -36.42
N GLU A 327 33.25 -42.05 -36.16
CA GLU A 327 33.62 -40.98 -35.22
C GLU A 327 33.09 -39.60 -35.65
N LEU A 328 33.16 -39.29 -36.95
CA LEU A 328 32.64 -38.03 -37.49
C LEU A 328 31.11 -37.93 -37.41
N ILE A 329 30.40 -39.05 -37.62
CA ILE A 329 28.93 -39.10 -37.48
C ILE A 329 28.54 -38.85 -36.01
N ALA A 330 29.22 -39.48 -35.06
CA ALA A 330 28.96 -39.28 -33.63
C ALA A 330 29.25 -37.83 -33.16
N ALA A 331 30.29 -37.19 -33.70
CA ALA A 331 30.61 -35.80 -33.40
C ALA A 331 29.50 -34.83 -33.86
N ALA A 332 28.90 -35.07 -35.04
CA ALA A 332 27.80 -34.26 -35.55
C ALA A 332 26.53 -34.37 -34.69
N GLU A 333 26.25 -35.55 -34.13
CA GLU A 333 25.13 -35.76 -33.20
C GLU A 333 25.34 -35.00 -31.87
N SER A 334 26.54 -35.05 -31.30
CA SER A 334 26.88 -34.35 -30.05
C SER A 334 26.75 -32.81 -30.13
N ILE A 335 27.06 -32.21 -31.29
CA ILE A 335 26.92 -30.76 -31.50
C ILE A 335 25.45 -30.33 -31.43
N CYS A 336 24.54 -31.12 -32.02
CA CYS A 336 23.10 -30.87 -31.98
C CYS A 336 22.58 -30.91 -30.53
N ASP A 337 22.96 -31.95 -29.78
CA ASP A 337 22.52 -32.13 -28.39
C ASP A 337 22.98 -30.97 -27.49
N ARG A 338 24.24 -30.51 -27.66
CA ARG A 338 24.76 -29.36 -26.91
C ARG A 338 23.97 -28.07 -27.20
N ARG A 339 23.61 -27.84 -28.46
CA ARG A 339 22.84 -26.66 -28.88
C ARG A 339 21.40 -26.70 -28.35
N LEU A 340 20.76 -27.88 -28.35
CA LEU A 340 19.43 -28.07 -27.78
C LEU A 340 19.42 -27.85 -26.26
N THR A 341 20.47 -28.31 -25.54
CA THR A 341 20.61 -28.07 -24.10
C THR A 341 20.71 -26.58 -23.77
N LEU A 342 21.53 -25.82 -24.50
CA LEU A 342 21.66 -24.36 -24.31
C LEU A 342 20.31 -23.63 -24.52
N LEU A 343 19.58 -23.98 -25.58
CA LEU A 343 18.25 -23.41 -25.86
C LEU A 343 17.24 -23.72 -24.75
N ARG A 344 17.29 -24.91 -24.14
CA ARG A 344 16.44 -25.27 -22.98
C ARG A 344 16.81 -24.46 -21.74
N THR A 345 18.09 -24.34 -21.43
CA THR A 345 18.56 -23.58 -20.26
C THR A 345 18.19 -22.10 -20.36
N GLU A 346 18.34 -21.46 -21.53
CA GLU A 346 17.96 -20.07 -21.72
C GLU A 346 16.44 -19.84 -21.53
N ARG A 347 15.63 -20.75 -22.09
CA ARG A 347 14.18 -20.75 -21.90
C ARG A 347 13.80 -20.89 -20.43
N ASP A 348 14.38 -21.86 -19.72
CA ASP A 348 14.06 -22.15 -18.33
C ASP A 348 14.48 -21.00 -17.39
N ASN A 349 15.62 -20.34 -17.65
CA ASN A 349 16.06 -19.16 -16.90
C ASN A 349 15.09 -17.97 -17.04
N LYS A 350 14.62 -17.70 -18.26
CA LYS A 350 13.64 -16.63 -18.52
C LYS A 350 12.31 -16.91 -17.83
N TRP A 351 11.87 -18.17 -17.81
CA TRP A 351 10.67 -18.59 -17.07
C TRP A 351 10.83 -18.46 -15.55
N ASN A 352 12.00 -18.84 -14.99
CA ASN A 352 12.26 -18.70 -13.56
C ASN A 352 12.26 -17.23 -13.11
N ALA A 353 12.87 -16.34 -13.88
CA ALA A 353 12.86 -14.90 -13.59
C ALA A 353 11.43 -14.31 -13.62
N MET A 354 10.60 -14.74 -14.58
CA MET A 354 9.18 -14.36 -14.63
C MET A 354 8.42 -14.91 -13.41
N ALA A 355 8.66 -16.15 -13.00
CA ALA A 355 8.00 -16.76 -11.85
C ALA A 355 8.36 -16.08 -10.51
N GLU A 356 9.61 -15.64 -10.34
CA GLU A 356 10.02 -14.89 -9.16
C GLU A 356 9.37 -13.50 -9.10
N ARG A 357 9.36 -12.77 -10.22
CA ARG A 357 8.68 -11.48 -10.32
C ARG A 357 7.16 -11.61 -10.15
N TRP A 358 6.57 -12.69 -10.67
CA TRP A 358 5.16 -13.01 -10.50
C TRP A 358 4.81 -13.14 -9.02
N ARG A 359 5.51 -13.99 -8.27
CA ARG A 359 5.28 -14.13 -6.82
C ARG A 359 5.42 -12.80 -6.08
N SER A 360 6.49 -12.04 -6.34
CA SER A 360 6.76 -10.78 -5.66
C SER A 360 5.66 -9.72 -5.86
N VAL A 361 5.14 -9.57 -7.08
CA VAL A 361 4.04 -8.61 -7.34
C VAL A 361 2.74 -9.04 -6.68
N PHE A 362 2.44 -10.35 -6.67
CA PHE A 362 1.24 -10.87 -5.99
C PHE A 362 1.35 -10.74 -4.47
N GLU A 363 2.50 -11.04 -3.87
CA GLU A 363 2.75 -10.79 -2.43
C GLU A 363 2.58 -9.31 -2.07
N ASN A 364 3.11 -8.40 -2.91
CA ASN A 364 2.94 -6.95 -2.71
C ASN A 364 1.48 -6.51 -2.86
N LEU A 365 0.73 -7.10 -3.81
CA LEU A 365 -0.70 -6.85 -4.00
C LEU A 365 -1.50 -7.30 -2.77
N GLU A 366 -1.25 -8.51 -2.26
CA GLU A 366 -1.91 -9.03 -1.06
C GLU A 366 -1.62 -8.16 0.17
N SER A 367 -0.36 -7.80 0.40
CA SER A 367 0.02 -6.90 1.49
C SER A 367 -0.64 -5.52 1.35
N THR A 368 -0.66 -4.95 0.13
CA THR A 368 -1.29 -3.65 -0.10
C THR A 368 -2.80 -3.72 0.11
N LEU A 369 -3.46 -4.82 -0.29
CA LEU A 369 -4.89 -5.01 -0.04
C LEU A 369 -5.19 -5.15 1.44
N ALA A 370 -4.39 -5.91 2.19
CA ALA A 370 -4.53 -6.02 3.64
C ALA A 370 -4.44 -4.65 4.33
N ASP A 371 -3.42 -3.84 3.98
CA ASP A 371 -3.26 -2.48 4.49
C ASP A 371 -4.45 -1.58 4.15
N LEU A 372 -4.97 -1.65 2.92
CA LEU A 372 -6.11 -0.84 2.48
C LEU A 372 -7.39 -1.24 3.22
N PHE A 373 -7.60 -2.53 3.49
CA PHE A 373 -8.74 -3.01 4.28
C PHE A 373 -8.62 -2.63 5.75
N GLU A 374 -7.44 -2.76 6.35
CA GLU A 374 -7.18 -2.35 7.73
C GLU A 374 -7.40 -0.84 7.90
N ALA A 375 -6.84 -0.02 7.00
CA ALA A 375 -7.04 1.42 7.00
C ALA A 375 -8.52 1.82 6.82
N ARG A 376 -9.24 1.09 5.96
CA ARG A 376 -10.69 1.26 5.79
C ARG A 376 -11.41 0.93 7.10
N ASP A 377 -11.17 -0.21 7.72
CA ASP A 377 -11.97 -0.68 8.87
C ASP A 377 -11.70 0.16 10.13
N ALA A 378 -10.47 0.66 10.28
CA ALA A 378 -10.12 1.57 11.37
C ALA A 378 -10.89 2.91 11.28
N SER A 379 -10.92 3.53 10.09
CA SER A 379 -11.44 4.89 9.89
C SER A 379 -12.88 4.94 9.36
N PHE A 380 -13.34 3.88 8.71
CA PHE A 380 -14.60 3.77 7.95
C PHE A 380 -15.27 2.39 8.19
N PRO A 381 -15.65 2.11 9.44
CA PRO A 381 -16.36 0.87 9.79
C PRO A 381 -17.71 0.76 9.06
N ALA A 382 -18.36 -0.40 9.23
CA ALA A 382 -19.74 -0.58 8.80
C ALA A 382 -20.69 0.40 9.49
N TRP A 383 -21.77 0.80 8.80
CA TRP A 383 -22.73 1.80 9.31
C TRP A 383 -23.31 1.43 10.69
N SER A 384 -23.57 0.14 10.94
CA SER A 384 -24.11 -0.36 12.20
C SER A 384 -23.15 -0.21 13.39
N GLU A 385 -21.83 -0.23 13.16
CA GLU A 385 -20.81 -0.13 14.20
C GLU A 385 -20.54 1.31 14.65
N LEU A 386 -20.94 2.29 13.84
CA LEU A 386 -20.75 3.71 14.15
C LEU A 386 -21.65 4.21 15.28
N LEU A 387 -22.77 3.52 15.55
CA LEU A 387 -23.71 3.88 16.61
C LEU A 387 -23.26 3.47 18.02
N ASP A 388 -22.09 2.82 18.17
CA ASP A 388 -21.56 2.50 19.49
C ASP A 388 -21.03 3.75 20.21
N SER A 389 -21.73 4.14 21.28
CA SER A 389 -21.37 5.25 22.17
C SER A 389 -19.95 5.17 22.74
N LYS A 390 -19.37 3.97 22.87
CA LYS A 390 -18.01 3.76 23.42
C LYS A 390 -16.90 3.98 22.40
N ARG A 391 -17.23 4.12 21.11
CA ARG A 391 -16.23 4.31 20.06
C ARG A 391 -15.59 5.70 20.19
N PRO A 392 -14.25 5.80 20.19
CA PRO A 392 -13.55 7.07 20.21
C PRO A 392 -13.90 7.90 18.98
N VAL A 393 -13.92 9.22 19.18
CA VAL A 393 -14.19 10.20 18.14
C VAL A 393 -12.97 10.31 17.21
N PRO A 394 -13.16 10.44 15.88
CA PRO A 394 -12.04 10.67 14.96
C PRO A 394 -11.30 11.97 15.34
N MET A 395 -9.99 11.89 15.52
CA MET A 395 -9.14 13.05 15.88
C MET A 395 -8.26 13.52 14.72
N SER A 396 -8.14 12.74 13.65
CA SER A 396 -7.26 12.99 12.51
C SER A 396 -8.01 12.97 11.17
N VAL A 397 -7.48 13.71 10.21
CA VAL A 397 -7.96 13.73 8.83
C VAL A 397 -7.54 12.42 8.13
N PRO A 398 -8.46 11.63 7.53
CA PRO A 398 -8.10 10.38 6.85
C PRO A 398 -7.34 10.62 5.53
N GLY A 399 -6.55 9.64 5.08
CA GLY A 399 -5.77 9.69 3.83
C GLY A 399 -6.54 9.34 2.55
N GLY A 400 -7.88 9.29 2.61
CA GLY A 400 -8.79 8.95 1.52
C GLY A 400 -10.21 8.71 2.03
N ILE A 401 -11.22 8.97 1.20
CA ILE A 401 -12.64 8.70 1.53
C ILE A 401 -13.14 7.51 0.70
N PRO A 402 -13.57 6.39 1.30
CA PRO A 402 -14.11 5.27 0.54
C PRO A 402 -15.46 5.64 -0.07
N PHE A 403 -15.70 5.19 -1.30
CA PHE A 403 -16.95 5.49 -2.01
C PHE A 403 -17.55 4.26 -2.72
N GLY A 404 -16.88 3.11 -2.65
CA GLY A 404 -17.35 1.88 -3.26
C GLY A 404 -16.35 0.74 -3.15
N THR A 405 -16.59 -0.31 -3.92
CA THR A 405 -15.73 -1.50 -4.03
C THR A 405 -15.46 -1.79 -5.50
N LEU A 406 -14.19 -1.91 -5.87
CA LEU A 406 -13.77 -2.41 -7.18
C LEU A 406 -13.69 -3.94 -7.13
N THR A 407 -14.15 -4.57 -8.20
CA THR A 407 -14.10 -6.04 -8.35
C THR A 407 -13.09 -6.40 -9.43
N LEU A 408 -11.97 -6.97 -9.02
CA LEU A 408 -10.95 -7.52 -9.91
C LEU A 408 -11.34 -8.96 -10.27
N ASN A 409 -11.82 -9.16 -11.50
CA ASN A 409 -12.10 -10.48 -12.04
C ASN A 409 -10.96 -10.90 -12.97
N TRP A 410 -10.35 -12.05 -12.71
CA TRP A 410 -9.26 -12.61 -13.52
C TRP A 410 -9.64 -12.76 -15.00
N ASN A 411 -10.92 -12.97 -15.30
CA ASN A 411 -11.43 -13.09 -16.67
C ASN A 411 -11.43 -11.77 -17.45
N LEU A 412 -11.35 -10.63 -16.77
CA LEU A 412 -11.30 -9.30 -17.38
C LEU A 412 -9.87 -8.88 -17.77
N LEU A 413 -8.86 -9.55 -17.22
CA LEU A 413 -7.45 -9.33 -17.51
C LEU A 413 -7.04 -10.20 -18.73
N LYS A 414 -6.76 -9.57 -19.87
CA LYS A 414 -6.25 -10.26 -21.07
C LYS A 414 -4.71 -10.25 -21.07
N PRO A 415 -4.02 -11.38 -21.37
CA PRO A 415 -4.53 -12.69 -21.80
C PRO A 415 -4.91 -13.63 -20.65
N LYS A 416 -5.85 -14.55 -20.95
CA LYS A 416 -6.48 -15.50 -20.04
C LYS A 416 -5.51 -16.59 -19.57
N GLN A 417 -5.16 -16.55 -18.29
CA GLN A 417 -4.36 -17.53 -17.54
C GLN A 417 -2.91 -17.75 -18.02
N PRO A 418 -1.96 -17.91 -17.08
CA PRO A 418 -0.62 -18.38 -17.43
C PRO A 418 -0.67 -19.78 -18.06
N LEU A 419 0.11 -20.01 -19.12
CA LEU A 419 0.23 -21.33 -19.76
C LEU A 419 1.24 -22.24 -19.05
N ASP A 420 2.07 -21.69 -18.15
CA ASP A 420 3.15 -22.39 -17.45
C ASP A 420 2.81 -22.58 -15.96
N ASP A 421 2.89 -23.82 -15.48
CA ASP A 421 2.55 -24.22 -14.10
C ASP A 421 3.40 -23.52 -13.02
N ARG A 422 4.54 -22.91 -13.39
CA ARG A 422 5.40 -22.15 -12.45
C ARG A 422 4.78 -20.82 -12.00
N LEU A 423 3.70 -20.37 -12.64
CA LEU A 423 2.98 -19.13 -12.34
C LEU A 423 1.64 -19.45 -11.64
N PRO A 424 1.64 -19.77 -10.33
CA PRO A 424 0.41 -20.06 -9.60
C PRO A 424 -0.49 -18.82 -9.55
N MET A 425 -1.80 -19.03 -9.72
CA MET A 425 -2.83 -18.01 -9.52
C MET A 425 -3.38 -18.10 -8.09
N PRO A 426 -3.84 -17.00 -7.48
CA PRO A 426 -4.61 -17.04 -6.23
C PRO A 426 -5.89 -17.86 -6.39
N GLU A 427 -6.48 -18.33 -5.28
CA GLU A 427 -7.70 -19.17 -5.25
C GLU A 427 -8.85 -18.65 -6.14
N ASP A 428 -9.71 -19.57 -6.59
CA ASP A 428 -10.84 -19.28 -7.48
C ASP A 428 -11.83 -18.27 -6.88
N GLY A 429 -11.72 -17.00 -7.27
CA GLY A 429 -12.69 -15.96 -6.92
C GLY A 429 -12.31 -14.55 -7.40
N PRO A 430 -13.29 -13.63 -7.56
CA PRO A 430 -13.00 -12.24 -7.84
C PRO A 430 -12.43 -11.54 -6.58
N ILE A 431 -11.28 -10.89 -6.71
CA ILE A 431 -10.70 -10.07 -5.63
C ILE A 431 -11.54 -8.78 -5.51
N ARG A 432 -11.96 -8.47 -4.29
CA ARG A 432 -12.64 -7.19 -3.97
C ARG A 432 -11.64 -6.24 -3.33
N MET A 433 -11.69 -4.97 -3.70
CA MET A 433 -10.87 -3.94 -3.07
C MET A 433 -11.68 -2.66 -2.82
N PRO A 434 -11.44 -1.94 -1.71
CA PRO A 434 -12.14 -0.69 -1.44
C PRO A 434 -11.71 0.38 -2.45
N ALA A 435 -12.65 1.15 -2.98
CA ALA A 435 -12.38 2.28 -3.87
C ALA A 435 -12.28 3.57 -3.03
N PHE A 436 -11.15 4.26 -3.10
CA PHE A 436 -10.91 5.50 -2.35
C PHE A 436 -10.87 6.74 -3.25
N LEU A 437 -11.48 7.83 -2.78
CA LEU A 437 -11.27 9.18 -3.30
C LEU A 437 -9.98 9.77 -2.68
N PRO A 438 -9.13 10.46 -3.46
CA PRO A 438 -7.90 11.06 -2.95
C PRO A 438 -8.22 12.28 -2.06
N PHE A 439 -8.22 12.08 -0.75
CA PHE A 439 -8.46 13.13 0.23
C PHE A 439 -7.22 13.31 1.12
N PRO A 440 -6.80 14.54 1.43
CA PRO A 440 -7.50 15.81 1.18
C PRO A 440 -7.09 16.55 -0.12
N ASP A 441 -6.25 15.98 -0.98
CA ASP A 441 -5.75 16.73 -2.14
C ASP A 441 -6.78 16.95 -3.27
N ARG A 442 -7.60 15.93 -3.61
CA ARG A 442 -8.59 15.99 -4.71
C ARG A 442 -9.80 15.08 -4.45
N CYS A 443 -10.80 15.59 -3.75
CA CYS A 443 -11.97 14.77 -3.37
C CYS A 443 -13.30 15.16 -4.05
N SER A 444 -13.27 16.05 -5.04
CA SER A 444 -14.49 16.43 -5.77
C SER A 444 -14.95 15.30 -6.70
N VAL A 445 -16.27 15.04 -6.73
CA VAL A 445 -16.90 13.93 -7.45
C VAL A 445 -17.96 14.46 -8.41
N LEU A 446 -18.02 13.87 -9.61
CA LEU A 446 -19.01 14.16 -10.63
C LEU A 446 -19.67 12.85 -11.08
N LEU A 447 -20.98 12.72 -10.83
CA LEU A 447 -21.81 11.57 -11.18
C LEU A 447 -22.74 11.95 -12.34
N LYS A 448 -22.51 11.41 -13.54
CA LYS A 448 -23.42 11.62 -14.68
C LYS A 448 -24.42 10.50 -14.77
N ALA A 449 -25.70 10.85 -14.66
CA ALA A 449 -26.76 9.88 -14.67
C ALA A 449 -27.93 10.29 -15.58
N ARG A 450 -28.76 9.29 -15.90
CA ARG A 450 -30.08 9.41 -16.53
C ARG A 450 -31.00 8.39 -15.87
N ASP A 451 -32.30 8.64 -15.92
CA ASP A 451 -33.35 7.70 -15.49
C ASP A 451 -33.08 7.08 -14.11
N GLU A 452 -33.05 5.74 -13.99
CA GLU A 452 -32.83 5.01 -12.72
C GLU A 452 -31.49 5.36 -12.04
N GLY A 453 -30.48 5.72 -12.83
CA GLY A 453 -29.17 6.11 -12.31
C GLY A 453 -29.20 7.39 -11.47
N ARG A 454 -30.22 8.24 -11.62
CA ARG A 454 -30.35 9.47 -10.82
C ARG A 454 -30.54 9.14 -9.34
N THR A 455 -31.36 8.14 -9.03
CA THR A 455 -31.59 7.70 -7.65
C THR A 455 -30.31 7.16 -7.03
N VAL A 456 -29.57 6.34 -7.77
CA VAL A 456 -28.27 5.79 -7.32
C VAL A 456 -27.23 6.91 -7.13
N ALA A 457 -27.25 7.94 -7.98
CA ALA A 457 -26.37 9.11 -7.80
C ALA A 457 -26.65 9.82 -6.48
N ILE A 458 -27.92 10.10 -6.15
CA ILE A 458 -28.31 10.73 -4.89
C ILE A 458 -27.91 9.86 -3.69
N GLN A 459 -28.19 8.56 -3.72
CA GLN A 459 -27.77 7.62 -2.67
C GLN A 459 -26.25 7.61 -2.45
N SER A 460 -25.48 7.75 -3.52
CA SER A 460 -24.02 7.84 -3.46
C SER A 460 -23.56 9.16 -2.85
N LEU A 461 -24.23 10.28 -3.17
CA LEU A 461 -23.96 11.57 -2.52
C LEU A 461 -24.24 11.50 -1.01
N GLN A 462 -25.37 10.91 -0.60
CA GLN A 462 -25.71 10.70 0.81
C GLN A 462 -24.65 9.86 1.54
N SER A 463 -24.20 8.77 0.93
CA SER A 463 -23.15 7.90 1.50
C SER A 463 -21.84 8.64 1.69
N LEU A 464 -21.41 9.42 0.69
CA LEU A 464 -20.21 10.26 0.78
C LEU A 464 -20.35 11.32 1.86
N MET A 465 -21.49 12.00 1.96
CA MET A 465 -21.76 12.96 3.04
C MET A 465 -21.64 12.31 4.42
N LEU A 466 -22.21 11.10 4.60
CA LEU A 466 -22.07 10.35 5.84
C LEU A 466 -20.61 9.96 6.12
N ARG A 467 -19.85 9.53 5.12
CA ARG A 467 -18.40 9.25 5.28
C ARG A 467 -17.63 10.50 5.69
N PHE A 468 -17.92 11.66 5.11
CA PHE A 468 -17.33 12.93 5.54
C PHE A 468 -17.69 13.28 6.99
N LEU A 469 -18.96 13.12 7.39
CA LEU A 469 -19.42 13.41 8.75
C LEU A 469 -18.83 12.49 9.82
N THR A 470 -18.68 11.21 9.48
CA THR A 470 -18.31 10.17 10.46
C THR A 470 -16.82 9.89 10.53
N ALA A 471 -16.05 10.27 9.50
CA ALA A 471 -14.60 10.05 9.46
C ALA A 471 -13.77 11.29 9.80
N LEU A 472 -14.34 12.49 9.72
CA LEU A 472 -13.69 13.72 10.16
C LEU A 472 -14.03 14.02 11.63
N PRO A 473 -13.17 14.76 12.34
CA PRO A 473 -13.51 15.23 13.67
C PRO A 473 -14.85 16.01 13.66
N PRO A 474 -15.75 15.79 14.64
CA PRO A 474 -17.01 16.50 14.73
C PRO A 474 -16.82 18.02 14.66
N GLY A 475 -17.71 18.73 13.98
CA GLY A 475 -17.59 20.18 13.77
C GLY A 475 -16.52 20.63 12.76
N LYS A 476 -15.67 19.72 12.26
CA LYS A 476 -14.63 20.05 11.23
C LYS A 476 -15.10 19.83 9.80
N VAL A 477 -16.38 19.58 9.56
CA VAL A 477 -16.98 19.55 8.22
C VAL A 477 -18.27 20.36 8.19
N ARG A 478 -18.46 21.15 7.13
CA ARG A 478 -19.67 21.94 6.88
C ARG A 478 -20.19 21.67 5.48
N PHE A 479 -21.50 21.51 5.33
CA PHE A 479 -22.15 21.25 4.06
C PHE A 479 -22.91 22.48 3.55
N THR A 480 -22.81 22.70 2.24
CA THR A 480 -23.74 23.57 1.51
C THR A 480 -24.50 22.67 0.56
N ILE A 481 -25.78 22.44 0.84
CA ILE A 481 -26.60 21.46 0.11
C ILE A 481 -27.55 22.19 -0.84
N ILE A 482 -27.49 21.84 -2.13
CA ILE A 482 -28.29 22.40 -3.21
C ILE A 482 -29.10 21.28 -3.84
N ASP A 483 -30.43 21.32 -3.70
CA ASP A 483 -31.35 20.32 -4.27
C ASP A 483 -32.58 20.98 -4.93
N PRO A 484 -32.41 21.58 -6.11
CA PRO A 484 -33.46 22.32 -6.80
C PRO A 484 -34.60 21.44 -7.32
N VAL A 485 -34.39 20.12 -7.45
CA VAL A 485 -35.38 19.19 -8.04
C VAL A 485 -36.12 18.40 -6.96
N GLY A 486 -35.42 17.85 -5.96
CA GLY A 486 -36.05 17.13 -4.86
C GLY A 486 -36.64 18.04 -3.77
N LEU A 487 -36.50 19.36 -3.92
CA LEU A 487 -36.98 20.36 -2.96
C LEU A 487 -36.47 20.13 -1.53
N GLY A 488 -35.30 19.49 -1.39
CA GLY A 488 -34.66 19.18 -0.12
C GLY A 488 -35.00 17.80 0.47
N ASP A 489 -35.96 17.07 -0.10
CA ASP A 489 -36.37 15.75 0.40
C ASP A 489 -35.23 14.73 0.33
N ASN A 490 -34.39 14.80 -0.72
CA ASN A 490 -33.23 13.92 -0.90
C ASN A 490 -32.19 13.99 0.23
N PHE A 491 -32.18 15.05 1.04
CA PHE A 491 -31.19 15.23 2.11
C PHE A 491 -31.84 15.58 3.46
N ALA A 492 -33.14 15.28 3.63
CA ALA A 492 -33.91 15.64 4.81
C ALA A 492 -33.27 15.13 6.13
N ALA A 493 -32.68 13.93 6.14
CA ALA A 493 -32.04 13.38 7.34
C ALA A 493 -30.86 14.24 7.85
N PHE A 494 -30.18 14.99 6.96
CA PHE A 494 -29.07 15.87 7.34
C PHE A 494 -29.56 17.19 7.97
N MET A 495 -30.85 17.52 7.86
CA MET A 495 -31.43 18.70 8.50
C MET A 495 -31.33 18.65 10.03
N HIS A 496 -31.30 17.45 10.61
CA HIS A 496 -31.09 17.26 12.04
C HIS A 496 -29.75 17.80 12.55
N LEU A 497 -28.77 18.05 11.67
CA LEU A 497 -27.53 18.75 12.08
C LEU A 497 -27.79 20.19 12.52
N ALA A 498 -28.77 20.87 11.91
CA ALA A 498 -29.10 22.26 12.27
C ALA A 498 -29.74 22.37 13.66
N ASP A 499 -30.34 21.29 14.19
CA ASP A 499 -30.87 21.26 15.55
C ASP A 499 -29.75 21.42 16.60
N TYR A 500 -28.50 21.08 16.25
CA TYR A 500 -27.33 21.17 17.13
C TYR A 500 -26.41 22.35 16.76
N ASP A 501 -26.02 22.48 15.49
CA ASP A 501 -25.25 23.64 14.98
C ASP A 501 -25.72 24.00 13.56
N GLU A 502 -26.40 25.15 13.44
CA GLU A 502 -26.88 25.69 12.17
C GLU A 502 -25.77 25.84 11.12
N ASN A 503 -24.51 26.06 11.53
CA ASN A 503 -23.38 26.25 10.60
C ASN A 503 -22.95 24.95 9.90
N LEU A 504 -23.36 23.78 10.39
CA LEU A 504 -23.01 22.49 9.76
C LEU A 504 -23.70 22.31 8.42
N ILE A 505 -24.88 22.89 8.22
CA ILE A 505 -25.64 22.82 6.96
C ILE A 505 -26.19 24.18 6.47
N ASN A 506 -25.82 25.28 7.13
CA ASN A 506 -26.35 26.64 6.92
C ASN A 506 -27.88 26.75 7.10
N GLY A 507 -28.45 25.98 8.02
CA GLY A 507 -29.85 26.05 8.46
C GLY A 507 -30.93 25.62 7.44
N ARG A 508 -30.60 25.41 6.15
CA ARG A 508 -31.56 24.97 5.12
C ARG A 508 -30.89 24.39 3.88
N ILE A 509 -31.66 23.64 3.11
CA ILE A 509 -31.31 23.19 1.76
C ILE A 509 -31.78 24.23 0.73
N TRP A 510 -30.91 24.56 -0.21
CA TRP A 510 -31.12 25.67 -1.15
C TRP A 510 -31.70 25.17 -2.47
N THR A 511 -32.79 25.80 -2.93
CA THR A 511 -33.57 25.33 -4.09
C THR A 511 -33.78 26.42 -5.15
N GLU A 512 -33.76 27.70 -4.77
CA GLU A 512 -34.02 28.82 -5.69
C GLU A 512 -32.76 29.42 -6.34
N PRO A 513 -32.83 29.88 -7.61
CA PRO A 513 -31.68 30.37 -8.38
C PRO A 513 -30.86 31.47 -7.68
N HIS A 514 -31.53 32.51 -7.19
CA HIS A 514 -30.87 33.66 -6.58
C HIS A 514 -30.12 33.26 -5.29
N GLN A 515 -30.66 32.27 -4.58
CA GLN A 515 -30.06 31.79 -3.35
C GLN A 515 -28.87 30.87 -3.62
N ILE A 516 -28.97 30.02 -4.65
CA ILE A 516 -27.87 29.19 -5.14
C ILE A 516 -26.68 30.09 -5.51
N GLU A 517 -26.92 31.14 -6.30
CA GLU A 517 -25.87 32.07 -6.72
C GLU A 517 -25.22 32.79 -5.53
N GLN A 518 -26.01 33.23 -4.54
CA GLN A 518 -25.49 33.82 -3.32
C GLN A 518 -24.62 32.83 -2.53
N ARG A 519 -25.04 31.57 -2.37
CA ARG A 519 -24.24 30.57 -1.63
C ARG A 519 -22.90 30.26 -2.30
N LEU A 520 -22.88 30.20 -3.63
CA LEU A 520 -21.63 30.03 -4.38
C LEU A 520 -20.73 31.27 -4.25
N THR A 521 -21.33 32.47 -4.17
CA THR A 521 -20.60 33.72 -3.90
C THR A 521 -19.97 33.70 -2.51
N ASP A 522 -20.72 33.32 -1.47
CA ASP A 522 -20.23 33.21 -0.10
C ASP A 522 -19.07 32.19 0.00
N LEU A 523 -19.17 31.06 -0.69
CA LEU A 523 -18.09 30.06 -0.76
C LEU A 523 -16.83 30.61 -1.45
N THR A 524 -17.00 31.38 -2.53
CA THR A 524 -15.87 32.00 -3.24
C THR A 524 -15.17 33.04 -2.35
N ALA A 525 -15.91 33.90 -1.65
CA ALA A 525 -15.37 34.88 -0.71
C ALA A 525 -14.62 34.21 0.46
N HIS A 526 -15.12 33.06 0.92
CA HIS A 526 -14.42 32.25 1.91
C HIS A 526 -13.08 31.73 1.37
N MET A 527 -13.05 31.18 0.15
CA MET A 527 -11.80 30.72 -0.49
C MET A 527 -10.78 31.86 -0.63
N GLU A 528 -11.22 33.06 -1.03
CA GLU A 528 -10.36 34.25 -1.07
C GLU A 528 -9.78 34.57 0.31
N THR A 529 -10.59 34.50 1.37
CA THR A 529 -10.15 34.69 2.75
C THR A 529 -9.11 33.65 3.16
N VAL A 530 -9.32 32.37 2.83
CA VAL A 530 -8.37 31.29 3.13
C VAL A 530 -7.03 31.55 2.43
N ILE A 531 -7.05 31.90 1.14
CA ILE A 531 -5.85 32.16 0.34
C ILE A 531 -5.08 33.37 0.91
N GLN A 532 -5.77 34.49 1.13
CA GLN A 532 -5.15 35.76 1.51
C GLN A 532 -4.78 35.84 3.00
N LYS A 533 -5.52 35.16 3.89
CA LYS A 533 -5.29 35.24 5.35
C LYS A 533 -4.59 34.02 5.93
N TYR A 534 -4.99 32.81 5.54
CA TYR A 534 -4.46 31.59 6.16
C TYR A 534 -3.24 31.03 5.42
N LEU A 535 -3.30 30.95 4.09
CA LEU A 535 -2.21 30.34 3.30
C LEU A 535 -1.01 31.28 3.15
N ARG A 536 -1.21 32.56 2.78
CA ARG A 536 -0.16 33.63 2.74
C ARG A 536 1.20 33.23 2.17
N ASN A 537 1.24 32.31 1.19
CA ASN A 537 2.46 31.66 0.67
C ASN A 537 3.32 30.91 1.73
N GLN A 538 2.80 30.70 2.94
CA GLN A 538 3.43 29.95 4.03
C GLN A 538 3.01 28.48 4.02
N TYR A 539 1.76 28.20 3.64
CA TYR A 539 1.20 26.85 3.57
C TYR A 539 0.66 26.59 2.16
N ARG A 540 0.84 25.37 1.65
CA ARG A 540 0.37 24.94 0.33
C ARG A 540 -1.14 24.72 0.29
N SER A 541 -1.74 24.30 1.40
CA SER A 541 -3.18 24.02 1.50
C SER A 541 -3.71 24.23 2.92
N ILE A 542 -5.03 24.33 3.07
CA ILE A 542 -5.68 24.47 4.38
C ILE A 542 -5.42 23.26 5.29
N VAL A 543 -5.17 22.09 4.71
CA VAL A 543 -4.86 20.86 5.45
C VAL A 543 -3.55 21.04 6.19
N GLU A 544 -2.54 21.56 5.48
CA GLU A 544 -1.23 21.85 6.06
C GLU A 544 -1.34 22.93 7.14
N TYR A 545 -2.09 24.00 6.88
CA TYR A 545 -2.41 25.01 7.89
C TYR A 545 -3.09 24.41 9.13
N ASN A 546 -4.12 23.58 8.94
CA ASN A 546 -4.90 22.97 10.01
C ASN A 546 -4.05 22.07 10.92
N SER A 547 -3.06 21.37 10.36
CA SER A 547 -2.13 20.55 11.15
C SER A 547 -1.29 21.39 12.15
N HIS A 548 -1.09 22.67 11.87
CA HIS A 548 -0.38 23.63 12.75
C HIS A 548 -1.34 24.47 13.60
N ALA A 549 -2.58 24.70 13.13
CA ALA A 549 -3.55 25.57 13.79
C ALA A 549 -4.14 24.96 15.08
N GLY A 550 -4.06 23.62 15.24
CA GLY A 550 -4.59 22.91 16.40
C GLY A 550 -6.11 23.12 16.54
N GLU A 551 -6.55 23.60 17.70
CA GLU A 551 -7.96 23.85 17.99
C GLU A 551 -8.60 24.86 17.02
N VAL A 552 -7.82 25.84 16.53
CA VAL A 552 -8.29 26.90 15.61
C VAL A 552 -8.33 26.44 14.14
N ALA A 553 -8.19 25.13 13.88
CA ALA A 553 -8.31 24.59 12.52
C ALA A 553 -9.65 24.96 11.85
N GLU A 554 -9.57 25.39 10.60
CA GLU A 554 -10.70 25.75 9.74
C GLU A 554 -11.42 24.47 9.29
N PRO A 555 -12.76 24.39 9.36
CA PRO A 555 -13.50 23.21 8.93
C PRO A 555 -13.46 23.06 7.41
N PHE A 556 -13.44 21.81 6.94
CA PHE A 556 -13.62 21.50 5.53
C PHE A 556 -15.04 21.86 5.09
N ARG A 557 -15.18 22.36 3.87
CA ARG A 557 -16.49 22.69 3.29
C ARG A 557 -16.80 21.75 2.15
N VAL A 558 -18.00 21.16 2.16
CA VAL A 558 -18.46 20.24 1.12
C VAL A 558 -19.69 20.83 0.45
N LEU A 559 -19.55 21.23 -0.79
CA LEU A 559 -20.64 21.69 -1.64
C LEU A 559 -21.32 20.47 -2.27
N VAL A 560 -22.58 20.22 -1.93
CA VAL A 560 -23.37 19.10 -2.46
C VAL A 560 -24.40 19.66 -3.42
N VAL A 561 -24.35 19.22 -4.67
CA VAL A 561 -25.26 19.68 -5.72
C VAL A 561 -25.95 18.48 -6.36
N ALA A 562 -27.26 18.38 -6.14
CA ALA A 562 -28.10 17.37 -6.75
C ALA A 562 -28.70 17.86 -8.07
N ASN A 563 -28.77 16.97 -9.06
CA ASN A 563 -29.48 17.19 -10.34
C ASN A 563 -29.07 18.49 -11.09
N PHE A 564 -27.78 18.85 -11.08
CA PHE A 564 -27.27 19.90 -11.95
C PHE A 564 -27.59 19.57 -13.42
N PRO A 565 -27.99 20.54 -14.27
CA PRO A 565 -27.94 22.01 -14.13
C PRO A 565 -29.23 22.71 -13.66
N ALA A 566 -30.21 22.02 -13.07
CA ALA A 566 -31.49 22.64 -12.71
C ALA A 566 -31.32 23.88 -11.80
N GLN A 567 -32.00 25.00 -12.11
CA GLN A 567 -31.95 26.28 -11.39
C GLN A 567 -30.58 26.99 -11.32
N PHE A 568 -29.57 26.55 -12.08
CA PHE A 568 -28.28 27.26 -12.16
C PHE A 568 -28.30 28.35 -13.24
N THR A 569 -27.95 29.58 -12.85
CA THR A 569 -27.66 30.67 -13.78
C THR A 569 -26.29 30.46 -14.46
N PRO A 570 -26.01 31.10 -15.62
CA PRO A 570 -24.68 31.04 -16.24
C PRO A 570 -23.56 31.53 -15.30
N GLU A 571 -23.86 32.51 -14.44
CA GLU A 571 -22.91 33.01 -13.43
C GLU A 571 -22.66 31.98 -12.34
N ALA A 572 -23.71 31.36 -11.80
CA ALA A 572 -23.59 30.27 -10.83
C ALA A 572 -22.78 29.09 -11.40
N ALA A 573 -22.97 28.72 -12.67
CA ALA A 573 -22.21 27.65 -13.31
C ALA A 573 -20.72 27.99 -13.47
N ARG A 574 -20.37 29.24 -13.81
CA ARG A 574 -18.97 29.70 -13.84
C ARG A 574 -18.32 29.67 -12.46
N ARG A 575 -19.03 30.11 -11.42
CA ARG A 575 -18.55 30.05 -10.03
C ARG A 575 -18.34 28.63 -9.56
N LEU A 576 -19.22 27.70 -9.93
CA LEU A 576 -19.06 26.27 -9.62
C LEU A 576 -17.74 25.72 -10.17
N VAL A 577 -17.36 26.06 -11.40
CA VAL A 577 -16.06 25.67 -11.99
C VAL A 577 -14.90 26.26 -11.19
N SER A 578 -14.96 27.55 -10.83
CA SER A 578 -13.93 28.20 -10.01
C SER A 578 -13.73 27.50 -8.66
N ILE A 579 -14.84 27.15 -7.99
CA ILE A 579 -14.83 26.42 -6.72
C ILE A 579 -14.18 25.04 -6.91
N VAL A 580 -14.54 24.29 -7.95
CA VAL A 580 -13.95 22.96 -8.20
C VAL A 580 -12.45 23.06 -8.52
N GLN A 581 -12.03 24.10 -9.26
CA GLN A 581 -10.65 24.28 -9.69
C GLN A 581 -9.69 24.66 -8.55
N THR A 582 -10.10 25.56 -7.66
CA THR A 582 -9.22 26.09 -6.59
C THR A 582 -9.60 25.59 -5.19
N GLY A 583 -10.80 25.03 -5.03
CA GLY A 583 -11.38 24.67 -3.75
C GLY A 583 -10.57 23.67 -2.94
N GLY A 584 -9.96 22.65 -3.57
CA GLY A 584 -9.20 21.62 -2.85
C GLY A 584 -8.08 22.19 -1.98
N SER A 585 -7.35 23.18 -2.48
CA SER A 585 -6.30 23.89 -1.71
C SER A 585 -6.86 24.66 -0.50
N CYS A 586 -8.11 25.11 -0.59
CA CYS A 586 -8.85 25.81 0.45
C CYS A 586 -9.70 24.86 1.32
N GLY A 587 -9.64 23.55 1.10
CA GLY A 587 -10.48 22.56 1.79
C GLY A 587 -11.96 22.61 1.43
N VAL A 588 -12.27 23.14 0.25
CA VAL A 588 -13.61 23.16 -0.34
C VAL A 588 -13.70 22.06 -1.40
N TYR A 589 -14.62 21.11 -1.22
CA TYR A 589 -14.82 19.98 -2.13
C TYR A 589 -16.25 19.96 -2.66
N THR A 590 -16.43 19.44 -3.87
CA THR A 590 -17.74 19.44 -4.53
C THR A 590 -18.21 18.01 -4.81
N LEU A 591 -19.40 17.66 -4.33
CA LEU A 591 -20.10 16.42 -4.66
C LEU A 591 -21.26 16.74 -5.60
N LEU A 592 -21.13 16.38 -6.87
CA LEU A 592 -22.02 16.84 -7.95
C LEU A 592 -22.70 15.66 -8.65
N SER A 593 -24.03 15.69 -8.72
CA SER A 593 -24.83 14.84 -9.61
C SER A 593 -25.33 15.65 -10.80
N VAL A 594 -25.12 15.14 -12.01
CA VAL A 594 -25.52 15.76 -13.27
C VAL A 594 -26.63 14.95 -13.95
N ASP A 595 -27.80 15.57 -14.18
CA ASP A 595 -28.85 15.01 -15.02
C ASP A 595 -28.56 15.33 -16.49
N THR A 596 -28.18 14.30 -17.24
CA THR A 596 -27.82 14.42 -18.66
C THR A 596 -28.99 14.74 -19.59
N ARG A 597 -30.24 14.69 -19.11
CA ARG A 597 -31.44 15.06 -19.89
C ARG A 597 -31.72 16.56 -19.87
N SER A 598 -31.22 17.27 -18.87
CA SER A 598 -31.46 18.70 -18.69
C SER A 598 -30.49 19.53 -19.55
N PRO A 599 -30.97 20.61 -20.21
CA PRO A 599 -30.10 21.46 -21.02
C PRO A 599 -29.11 22.22 -20.13
N LEU A 600 -27.84 22.24 -20.53
CA LEU A 600 -26.79 23.00 -19.86
C LEU A 600 -27.02 24.52 -20.01
N PRO A 601 -26.52 25.34 -19.06
CA PRO A 601 -26.59 26.80 -19.17
C PRO A 601 -25.90 27.30 -20.46
N GLN A 602 -26.39 28.41 -21.01
CA GLN A 602 -25.90 28.96 -22.26
C GLN A 602 -24.39 29.27 -22.17
N GLY A 603 -23.60 28.75 -23.12
CA GLY A 603 -22.15 28.95 -23.18
C GLY A 603 -21.34 28.11 -22.18
N PHE A 604 -21.97 27.21 -21.43
CA PHE A 604 -21.30 26.33 -20.47
C PHE A 604 -20.99 24.95 -21.08
N THR A 605 -19.82 24.39 -20.77
CA THR A 605 -19.46 23.01 -21.13
C THR A 605 -19.07 22.22 -19.89
N LEU A 606 -19.40 20.93 -19.85
CA LEU A 606 -19.07 20.06 -18.72
C LEU A 606 -17.58 19.66 -18.65
N ASN A 607 -16.81 19.89 -19.72
CA ASN A 607 -15.45 19.36 -19.86
C ASN A 607 -14.52 19.81 -18.73
N ASP A 608 -14.63 21.08 -18.29
CA ASP A 608 -13.80 21.61 -17.20
C ASP A 608 -14.08 20.88 -15.88
N LEU A 609 -15.34 20.58 -15.59
CA LEU A 609 -15.72 19.80 -14.40
C LEU A 609 -15.29 18.33 -14.52
N GLU A 610 -15.39 17.74 -15.72
CA GLU A 610 -14.98 16.34 -15.96
C GLU A 610 -13.48 16.11 -15.77
N GLN A 611 -12.63 17.12 -16.01
CA GLN A 611 -11.18 17.02 -15.83
C GLN A 611 -10.73 17.25 -14.38
N LEU A 612 -11.51 18.00 -13.60
CA LEU A 612 -11.15 18.42 -12.24
C LEU A 612 -11.77 17.51 -11.16
N CYS A 613 -12.82 16.75 -11.47
CA CYS A 613 -13.49 15.84 -10.55
C CYS A 613 -13.18 14.36 -10.84
N THR A 614 -13.34 13.51 -9.82
CA THR A 614 -13.49 12.06 -10.02
C THR A 614 -14.81 11.80 -10.74
N HIS A 615 -14.73 11.34 -11.98
CA HIS A 615 -15.86 11.29 -12.91
C HIS A 615 -16.38 9.85 -13.10
N LEU A 616 -17.66 9.64 -12.75
CA LEU A 616 -18.39 8.39 -12.98
C LEU A 616 -19.54 8.59 -13.98
N ASN A 617 -19.70 7.64 -14.90
CA ASN A 617 -20.80 7.63 -15.86
C ASN A 617 -21.73 6.46 -15.62
N TRP A 618 -23.04 6.73 -15.61
CA TRP A 618 -24.05 5.69 -15.64
C TRP A 618 -23.99 4.92 -16.97
N LYS A 619 -23.84 3.60 -16.87
CA LYS A 619 -24.09 2.61 -17.93
C LYS A 619 -25.28 1.75 -17.47
N ASP A 620 -26.00 1.12 -18.39
CA ASP A 620 -27.33 0.55 -18.14
C ASP A 620 -27.43 -0.44 -16.95
N ASP A 621 -26.30 -0.93 -16.41
CA ASP A 621 -26.17 -1.82 -15.26
C ASP A 621 -25.42 -1.24 -14.02
N GLY A 622 -24.97 0.02 -14.05
CA GLY A 622 -24.29 0.68 -12.93
C GLY A 622 -23.33 1.83 -13.31
N PHE A 623 -22.66 2.42 -12.31
CA PHE A 623 -21.66 3.47 -12.54
C PHE A 623 -20.30 2.90 -12.95
N ALA A 624 -19.76 3.38 -14.07
CA ALA A 624 -18.40 3.08 -14.51
C ALA A 624 -17.46 4.26 -14.22
N TRP A 625 -16.31 3.97 -13.62
CA TRP A 625 -15.27 4.96 -13.36
C TRP A 625 -14.54 5.32 -14.66
N LYS A 626 -14.50 6.61 -15.00
CA LYS A 626 -13.68 7.11 -16.10
C LYS A 626 -12.29 7.50 -15.59
N ASP A 627 -11.42 6.51 -15.49
CA ASP A 627 -10.02 6.65 -15.05
C ASP A 627 -9.12 5.75 -15.93
N ASN A 628 -7.89 6.20 -16.21
CA ASN A 628 -6.98 5.50 -17.11
C ASN A 628 -6.50 4.16 -16.54
N ASP A 629 -6.30 4.08 -15.22
CA ASP A 629 -5.79 2.88 -14.56
C ASP A 629 -6.94 2.03 -14.00
N LEU A 630 -8.02 2.67 -13.49
CA LEU A 630 -9.09 2.00 -12.74
C LEU A 630 -10.37 1.71 -13.54
N GLY A 631 -10.55 2.34 -14.71
CA GLY A 631 -11.82 2.29 -15.45
C GLY A 631 -12.20 0.94 -16.04
N ASN A 632 -11.27 -0.03 -16.06
CA ASN A 632 -11.51 -1.39 -16.54
C ASN A 632 -12.13 -2.32 -15.49
N PHE A 633 -12.19 -1.89 -14.22
CA PHE A 633 -12.69 -2.71 -13.12
C PHE A 633 -14.13 -2.30 -12.75
N PRO A 634 -15.08 -3.26 -12.67
CA PRO A 634 -16.43 -2.98 -12.21
C PRO A 634 -16.43 -2.33 -10.82
N LEU A 635 -17.08 -1.18 -10.72
CA LEU A 635 -17.24 -0.41 -9.49
C LEU A 635 -18.66 -0.58 -8.95
N LYS A 636 -18.77 -1.06 -7.71
CA LYS A 636 -20.02 -1.01 -6.97
C LYS A 636 -19.95 0.13 -5.96
N LEU A 637 -20.80 1.15 -6.12
CA LEU A 637 -20.86 2.26 -5.18
C LEU A 637 -21.39 1.83 -3.83
N GLU A 638 -20.94 2.52 -2.79
CA GLU A 638 -21.47 2.34 -1.44
C GLU A 638 -22.92 2.83 -1.37
N THR A 639 -23.77 2.04 -0.72
CA THR A 639 -25.17 2.39 -0.48
C THR A 639 -25.33 2.99 0.90
N PRO A 640 -26.17 4.02 1.06
CA PRO A 640 -26.43 4.62 2.36
C PRO A 640 -27.18 3.61 3.22
N PRO A 641 -27.10 3.73 4.56
CA PRO A 641 -27.95 2.97 5.45
C PRO A 641 -29.42 3.40 5.28
N ASP A 642 -30.36 2.66 5.89
CA ASP A 642 -31.76 3.07 5.91
C ASP A 642 -31.94 4.44 6.60
N ASP A 643 -33.03 5.14 6.28
CA ASP A 643 -33.28 6.51 6.75
C ASP A 643 -33.30 6.63 8.29
N GLY A 644 -33.76 5.58 8.99
CA GLY A 644 -33.79 5.53 10.44
C GLY A 644 -32.38 5.49 11.03
N MET A 645 -31.51 4.63 10.50
CA MET A 645 -30.10 4.58 10.89
C MET A 645 -29.35 5.85 10.49
N MET A 646 -29.58 6.38 9.28
CA MET A 646 -28.98 7.62 8.81
C MET A 646 -29.27 8.79 9.77
N THR A 647 -30.54 8.94 10.16
CA THR A 647 -30.98 9.98 11.11
C THR A 647 -30.26 9.85 12.45
N ARG A 648 -30.14 8.64 13.00
CA ARG A 648 -29.44 8.40 14.28
C ARG A 648 -27.94 8.69 14.19
N LEU A 649 -27.29 8.34 13.08
CA LEU A 649 -25.88 8.67 12.84
C LEU A 649 -25.67 10.17 12.79
N VAL A 650 -26.54 10.89 12.08
CA VAL A 650 -26.51 12.35 11.96
C VAL A 650 -26.70 13.00 13.33
N GLN A 651 -27.68 12.58 14.11
CA GLN A 651 -27.93 13.09 15.48
C GLN A 651 -26.74 12.84 16.40
N MET A 652 -26.16 11.63 16.39
CA MET A 652 -24.98 11.30 17.18
C MET A 652 -23.79 12.19 16.83
N VAL A 653 -23.54 12.46 15.54
CA VAL A 653 -22.47 13.37 15.11
C VAL A 653 -22.80 14.81 15.51
N GLY A 654 -24.06 15.23 15.38
CA GLY A 654 -24.56 16.54 15.82
C GLY A 654 -24.32 16.78 17.31
N GLU A 655 -24.69 15.84 18.18
CA GLU A 655 -24.42 15.90 19.63
C GLU A 655 -22.93 16.04 19.92
N ARG A 656 -22.09 15.23 19.28
CA ARG A 656 -20.63 15.27 19.45
C ARG A 656 -19.99 16.55 18.90
N SER A 657 -20.66 17.26 17.99
CA SER A 657 -20.15 18.52 17.41
C SER A 657 -20.28 19.71 18.36
N LEU A 658 -21.22 19.68 19.32
CA LEU A 658 -21.40 20.74 20.31
C LEU A 658 -20.14 20.92 21.18
N ASP A 659 -19.50 19.82 21.55
CA ASP A 659 -18.27 19.84 22.34
C ASP A 659 -17.05 20.20 21.47
N ALA A 660 -16.98 19.71 20.24
CA ALA A 660 -15.84 19.90 19.34
C ALA A 660 -15.72 21.30 18.72
N ASN A 661 -16.83 22.06 18.67
CA ASN A 661 -16.85 23.44 18.17
C ASN A 661 -16.34 24.48 19.18
N ARG A 662 -16.12 24.11 20.45
CA ARG A 662 -15.52 25.00 21.46
C ARG A 662 -14.01 25.13 21.20
N VAL A 663 -13.65 26.04 20.30
CA VAL A 663 -12.25 26.43 20.09
C VAL A 663 -11.80 27.29 21.27
N GLN A 664 -11.08 26.69 22.21
CA GLN A 664 -10.62 27.35 23.44
C GLN A 664 -9.10 27.48 23.45
N VAL A 665 -8.58 28.59 22.91
CA VAL A 665 -7.14 28.86 23.03
C VAL A 665 -6.82 29.14 24.51
N PRO A 666 -5.95 28.38 25.18
CA PRO A 666 -5.74 28.55 26.63
C PRO A 666 -5.10 29.91 26.96
N PHE A 667 -5.47 30.51 28.10
CA PHE A 667 -4.91 31.79 28.56
C PHE A 667 -3.37 31.79 28.68
N SER A 668 -2.78 30.63 28.99
CA SER A 668 -1.31 30.44 29.02
C SER A 668 -0.63 30.76 27.68
N PHE A 669 -1.37 30.76 26.56
CA PHE A 669 -0.84 31.19 25.27
C PHE A 669 -0.48 32.68 25.24
N VAL A 670 -1.16 33.53 26.01
CA VAL A 670 -0.95 35.00 26.05
C VAL A 670 -0.39 35.52 27.37
N ALA A 671 -0.49 34.74 28.45
CA ALA A 671 0.09 35.08 29.74
C ALA A 671 1.62 35.21 29.65
N PRO A 672 2.24 36.12 30.42
CA PRO A 672 3.69 36.15 30.57
C PRO A 672 4.14 34.88 31.32
N ARG A 673 5.41 34.50 31.14
CA ARG A 673 6.00 33.47 32.00
C ARG A 673 6.15 34.02 33.42
N PRO A 674 6.13 33.19 34.48
CA PRO A 674 6.22 33.65 35.86
C PRO A 674 7.41 34.57 36.14
N GLU A 675 8.55 34.36 35.46
CA GLU A 675 9.76 35.20 35.61
C GLU A 675 9.65 36.57 34.92
N ALA A 676 8.71 36.72 33.98
CA ALA A 676 8.48 37.94 33.21
C ALA A 676 7.28 38.76 33.71
N GLU A 677 6.57 38.28 34.74
CA GLU A 677 5.48 39.03 35.37
C GLU A 677 6.01 40.35 35.97
N TRP A 678 5.26 41.44 35.83
CA TRP A 678 5.60 42.79 36.34
C TRP A 678 6.92 43.40 35.82
N HIS A 679 7.43 42.93 34.67
CA HIS A 679 8.63 43.48 34.02
C HIS A 679 8.33 44.48 32.89
N SER A 680 7.06 44.71 32.55
CA SER A 680 6.69 45.62 31.46
C SER A 680 6.67 47.09 31.91
N ASP A 681 7.09 47.98 31.00
CA ASP A 681 7.15 49.43 31.21
C ASP A 681 6.08 50.14 30.39
N SER A 682 5.24 50.92 31.04
CA SER A 682 4.12 51.61 30.40
C SER A 682 4.50 52.95 29.76
N ARG A 683 5.74 53.46 29.86
CA ARG A 683 6.14 54.76 29.28
C ARG A 683 5.78 54.88 27.80
N SER A 684 6.09 53.85 27.01
CA SER A 684 5.81 53.84 25.56
C SER A 684 4.38 53.45 25.16
N GLY A 685 3.54 53.12 26.14
CA GLY A 685 2.17 52.63 25.92
C GLY A 685 1.85 51.37 26.73
N VAL A 686 0.63 50.85 26.53
CA VAL A 686 0.18 49.58 27.10
C VAL A 686 0.03 48.58 25.97
N MET A 687 0.81 47.50 26.01
CA MET A 687 0.75 46.40 25.06
C MET A 687 0.43 45.09 25.79
N VAL A 688 -0.62 44.40 25.36
CA VAL A 688 -1.03 43.09 25.90
C VAL A 688 -1.55 42.18 24.79
N ALA A 689 -1.30 40.88 24.91
CA ALA A 689 -1.83 39.89 23.98
C ALA A 689 -3.27 39.51 24.36
N LEU A 690 -4.16 39.47 23.37
CA LEU A 690 -5.59 39.17 23.55
C LEU A 690 -5.96 37.76 23.11
N GLY A 691 -5.20 37.20 22.18
CA GLY A 691 -5.57 35.95 21.53
C GLY A 691 -4.59 35.48 20.48
N ARG A 692 -5.02 34.49 19.71
CA ARG A 692 -4.25 33.89 18.61
C ARG A 692 -4.78 34.36 17.26
N ALA A 693 -3.91 34.95 16.45
CA ALA A 693 -4.18 35.32 15.06
C ALA A 693 -3.48 34.32 14.13
N GLY A 694 -4.22 33.46 13.43
CA GLY A 694 -3.64 32.38 12.62
C GLY A 694 -3.06 31.23 13.47
N ALA A 695 -2.08 30.48 12.96
CA ALA A 695 -1.58 29.29 13.65
C ALA A 695 -0.71 29.60 14.89
N THR A 696 0.20 30.58 14.79
CA THR A 696 1.22 30.83 15.83
C THR A 696 1.32 32.28 16.30
N LYS A 697 0.76 33.25 15.56
CA LYS A 697 0.89 34.67 15.89
C LYS A 697 -0.06 35.04 17.04
N ARG A 698 0.42 35.89 17.96
CA ARG A 698 -0.39 36.52 19.01
C ARG A 698 -0.99 37.81 18.47
N GLN A 699 -2.29 38.02 18.72
CA GLN A 699 -2.92 39.32 18.51
C GLN A 699 -2.63 40.20 19.72
N PHE A 700 -2.03 41.37 19.49
CA PHE A 700 -1.77 42.35 20.53
C PHE A 700 -2.75 43.51 20.43
N MET A 701 -3.17 44.02 21.59
CA MET A 701 -3.71 45.36 21.73
C MET A 701 -2.57 46.28 22.16
N SER A 702 -2.36 47.37 21.42
CA SER A 702 -1.34 48.38 21.74
C SER A 702 -1.99 49.75 21.86
N LEU A 703 -1.87 50.38 23.03
CA LEU A 703 -2.40 51.70 23.35
C LEU A 703 -1.27 52.67 23.67
N GLY A 704 -1.44 53.95 23.34
CA GLY A 704 -0.44 54.99 23.62
C GLY A 704 0.44 55.39 22.44
N LYS A 705 0.28 54.75 21.26
CA LYS A 705 1.05 55.04 20.05
C LYS A 705 0.15 55.51 18.91
N GLY A 706 0.57 56.56 18.20
CA GLY A 706 -0.18 57.10 17.06
C GLY A 706 -1.64 57.40 17.40
N THR A 707 -2.56 56.90 16.59
CA THR A 707 -4.02 56.97 16.76
C THR A 707 -4.58 55.88 17.69
N SER A 708 -3.80 54.86 18.03
CA SER A 708 -4.21 53.75 18.90
C SER A 708 -4.20 54.19 20.37
N GLN A 709 -5.27 54.85 20.80
CA GLN A 709 -5.39 55.44 22.15
C GLN A 709 -6.59 54.89 22.92
N HIS A 710 -7.71 54.69 22.23
CA HIS A 710 -8.99 54.27 22.79
C HIS A 710 -9.53 53.10 21.99
N VAL A 711 -10.33 52.25 22.64
CA VAL A 711 -10.80 50.97 22.12
C VAL A 711 -12.32 50.89 22.16
N LEU A 712 -12.94 50.58 21.03
CA LEU A 712 -14.36 50.25 20.98
C LEU A 712 -14.53 48.75 20.81
N VAL A 713 -15.34 48.11 21.64
CA VAL A 713 -15.62 46.67 21.60
C VAL A 713 -17.11 46.45 21.39
N ALA A 714 -17.49 45.66 20.38
CA ALA A 714 -18.88 45.25 20.20
C ALA A 714 -19.00 43.75 19.90
N GLY A 715 -20.08 43.15 20.39
CA GLY A 715 -20.39 41.75 20.14
C GLY A 715 -21.70 41.35 20.81
N LYS A 716 -22.51 40.54 20.12
CA LYS A 716 -23.80 40.05 20.67
C LYS A 716 -23.58 39.20 21.93
N THR A 717 -24.62 38.98 22.72
CA THR A 717 -24.57 38.07 23.87
C THR A 717 -24.04 36.68 23.48
N GLY A 718 -23.10 36.14 24.26
CA GLY A 718 -22.45 34.84 23.96
C GLY A 718 -21.34 34.89 22.90
N SER A 719 -21.01 36.07 22.35
CA SER A 719 -19.91 36.22 21.37
C SER A 719 -18.51 36.13 21.97
N GLY A 720 -18.36 36.18 23.31
CA GLY A 720 -17.06 36.16 24.00
C GLY A 720 -16.54 37.52 24.48
N LYS A 721 -17.37 38.58 24.47
CA LYS A 721 -17.00 39.93 24.96
C LYS A 721 -16.47 39.91 26.41
N SER A 722 -17.20 39.29 27.34
CA SER A 722 -16.79 39.22 28.75
C SER A 722 -15.46 38.49 28.90
N THR A 723 -15.29 37.35 28.22
CA THR A 723 -14.02 36.60 28.18
C THR A 723 -12.86 37.46 27.68
N LEU A 724 -13.06 38.25 26.62
CA LEU A 724 -12.06 39.20 26.13
C LEU A 724 -11.68 40.24 27.20
N LEU A 725 -12.66 40.82 27.89
CA LEU A 725 -12.41 41.81 28.94
C LEU A 725 -11.65 41.19 30.12
N HIS A 726 -12.02 39.97 30.54
CA HIS A 726 -11.32 39.25 31.60
C HIS A 726 -9.87 38.92 31.24
N ALA A 727 -9.67 38.36 30.05
CA ALA A 727 -8.34 38.05 29.55
C ALA A 727 -7.48 39.31 29.48
N LEU A 728 -8.04 40.43 28.99
CA LEU A 728 -7.35 41.71 28.91
C LEU A 728 -6.95 42.22 30.31
N ILE A 729 -7.89 42.28 31.26
CA ILE A 729 -7.65 42.80 32.62
C ILE A 729 -6.57 41.97 33.32
N CYS A 730 -6.71 40.64 33.31
CA CYS A 730 -5.74 39.74 33.94
C CYS A 730 -4.37 39.86 33.26
N ASN A 731 -4.33 39.93 31.92
CA ASN A 731 -3.06 40.02 31.21
C ASN A 731 -2.35 41.37 31.43
N VAL A 732 -3.10 42.48 31.56
CA VAL A 732 -2.55 43.78 31.99
C VAL A 732 -1.97 43.68 33.40
N ALA A 733 -2.71 43.09 34.34
CA ALA A 733 -2.29 43.00 35.74
C ALA A 733 -1.09 42.05 35.95
N LEU A 734 -0.89 41.06 35.07
CA LEU A 734 0.29 40.19 35.05
C LEU A 734 1.52 40.88 34.42
N HIS A 735 1.36 41.70 33.39
CA HIS A 735 2.48 42.33 32.69
C HIS A 735 3.01 43.58 33.40
N TYR A 736 2.11 44.42 33.91
CA TYR A 736 2.41 45.74 34.46
C TYR A 736 2.22 45.75 35.97
N ARG A 737 3.02 46.53 36.69
CA ARG A 737 2.83 46.78 38.12
C ARG A 737 1.70 47.79 38.38
N PRO A 738 1.15 47.87 39.61
CA PRO A 738 0.13 48.88 39.96
C PRO A 738 0.58 50.35 39.81
N ASP A 739 1.90 50.61 39.80
CA ASP A 739 2.47 51.94 39.54
C ASP A 739 2.71 52.25 38.05
N GLU A 740 2.55 51.25 37.17
CA GLU A 740 2.66 51.38 35.72
C GLU A 740 1.29 51.60 35.06
N VAL A 741 0.27 50.86 35.50
CA VAL A 741 -1.10 50.90 34.96
C VAL A 741 -2.13 50.76 36.08
N VAL A 742 -3.15 51.62 36.05
CA VAL A 742 -4.32 51.55 36.93
C VAL A 742 -5.61 51.40 36.13
N LEU A 743 -6.58 50.70 36.70
CA LEU A 743 -7.84 50.32 36.08
C LEU A 743 -9.02 51.01 36.74
N TYR A 744 -9.97 51.48 35.92
CA TYR A 744 -11.30 51.89 36.34
C TYR A 744 -12.30 50.99 35.63
N LEU A 745 -13.02 50.17 36.40
CA LEU A 745 -13.91 49.14 35.87
C LEU A 745 -15.37 49.54 36.17
N ILE A 746 -16.18 49.71 35.14
CA ILE A 746 -17.62 50.05 35.27
C ILE A 746 -18.45 49.01 34.55
N ASP A 747 -19.41 48.40 35.26
CA ASP A 747 -20.40 47.47 34.72
C ASP A 747 -21.82 48.00 34.97
N PHE A 748 -22.57 48.31 33.90
CA PHE A 748 -23.91 48.91 33.98
C PHE A 748 -25.08 47.92 34.08
N LYS A 749 -24.91 46.60 33.83
CA LYS A 749 -26.10 45.73 33.68
C LYS A 749 -25.91 44.25 34.03
N LYS A 750 -26.64 43.79 35.07
CA LYS A 750 -27.00 42.38 35.41
C LYS A 750 -25.84 41.37 35.53
N GLY A 751 -24.59 41.80 35.37
CA GLY A 751 -23.40 40.98 35.43
C GLY A 751 -22.59 41.29 36.67
N VAL A 752 -22.11 40.24 37.32
CA VAL A 752 -21.05 40.33 38.34
C VAL A 752 -19.68 40.24 37.66
N GLU A 753 -19.56 40.67 36.40
CA GLU A 753 -18.39 40.44 35.55
C GLU A 753 -17.13 40.98 36.22
N PHE A 754 -17.20 42.20 36.76
CA PHE A 754 -16.06 42.80 37.45
C PHE A 754 -16.01 42.53 38.97
N LYS A 755 -16.98 41.78 39.52
CA LYS A 755 -17.04 41.44 40.95
C LYS A 755 -15.80 40.69 41.47
N PRO A 756 -15.21 39.72 40.74
CA PRO A 756 -14.00 39.05 41.18
C PRO A 756 -12.86 40.03 41.50
N TYR A 757 -12.69 41.09 40.72
CA TYR A 757 -11.62 42.07 40.94
C TYR A 757 -11.80 42.87 42.23
N ALA A 758 -13.05 43.12 42.64
CA ALA A 758 -13.36 43.70 43.93
C ALA A 758 -13.16 42.69 45.07
N ALA A 759 -13.64 41.45 44.91
CA ALA A 759 -13.60 40.40 45.93
C ALA A 759 -12.16 40.02 46.31
N PHE A 760 -11.27 39.86 45.32
CA PHE A 760 -9.86 39.55 45.53
C PHE A 760 -8.98 40.79 45.77
N GLY A 761 -9.57 42.00 45.73
CA GLY A 761 -8.88 43.24 46.02
C GLY A 761 -7.73 43.55 45.06
N LEU A 762 -8.00 43.49 43.75
CA LEU A 762 -7.00 43.73 42.70
C LEU A 762 -6.31 45.09 42.90
N PRO A 763 -4.97 45.13 43.12
CA PRO A 763 -4.25 46.36 43.46
C PRO A 763 -4.21 47.39 42.31
N HIS A 764 -4.34 46.94 41.05
CA HIS A 764 -4.41 47.82 39.88
C HIS A 764 -5.75 48.56 39.77
N ALA A 765 -6.83 47.99 40.31
CA ALA A 765 -8.15 48.60 40.20
C ALA A 765 -8.32 49.72 41.23
N GLN A 766 -8.53 50.95 40.76
CA GLN A 766 -8.81 52.10 41.61
C GLN A 766 -10.31 52.17 41.94
N VAL A 767 -11.15 51.86 40.95
CA VAL A 767 -12.61 51.82 41.10
C VAL A 767 -13.13 50.56 40.42
N VAL A 768 -14.03 49.86 41.11
CA VAL A 768 -14.81 48.74 40.55
C VAL A 768 -16.28 48.99 40.85
N ALA A 769 -17.04 49.34 39.82
CA ALA A 769 -18.47 49.58 39.88
C ALA A 769 -19.22 48.38 39.32
N ILE A 770 -20.00 47.72 40.17
CA ILE A 770 -20.75 46.49 39.87
C ILE A 770 -22.24 46.82 39.92
N GLU A 771 -22.98 46.50 38.85
CA GLU A 771 -24.39 46.89 38.71
C GLU A 771 -24.59 48.39 38.95
N SER A 772 -23.69 49.20 38.37
CA SER A 772 -23.62 50.63 38.61
C SER A 772 -24.80 51.38 37.98
N GLU A 773 -25.25 52.42 38.67
CA GLU A 773 -26.18 53.39 38.07
C GLU A 773 -25.42 54.44 37.25
N ARG A 774 -26.16 55.14 36.39
CA ARG A 774 -25.62 56.15 35.46
C ARG A 774 -24.93 57.29 36.20
N GLU A 775 -25.45 57.68 37.36
CA GLU A 775 -24.93 58.70 38.26
C GLU A 775 -23.53 58.36 38.76
N PHE A 776 -23.31 57.12 39.19
CA PHE A 776 -21.99 56.69 39.66
C PHE A 776 -21.00 56.66 38.49
N GLY A 777 -21.41 56.13 37.33
CA GLY A 777 -20.59 56.17 36.13
C GLY A 777 -20.19 57.60 35.74
N LEU A 778 -21.12 58.55 35.80
CA LEU A 778 -20.85 59.97 35.57
C LEU A 778 -19.82 60.52 36.56
N SER A 779 -19.92 60.15 37.84
CA SER A 779 -18.94 60.57 38.86
C SER A 779 -17.53 60.04 38.60
N VAL A 780 -17.39 58.82 38.03
CA VAL A 780 -16.10 58.29 37.58
C VAL A 780 -15.53 59.15 36.45
N LEU A 781 -16.35 59.51 35.46
CA LEU A 781 -15.93 60.39 34.36
C LEU A 781 -15.49 61.77 34.86
N GLN A 782 -16.21 62.35 35.83
CA GLN A 782 -15.85 63.62 36.47
C GLN A 782 -14.51 63.52 37.22
N ARG A 783 -14.28 62.43 37.95
CA ARG A 783 -13.01 62.17 38.66
C ARG A 783 -11.84 62.08 37.68
N LEU A 784 -12.03 61.39 36.56
CA LEU A 784 -11.02 61.25 35.52
C LEU A 784 -10.75 62.58 34.79
N ASP A 785 -11.77 63.41 34.56
CA ASP A 785 -11.59 64.76 34.01
C ASP A 785 -10.78 65.65 34.96
N ALA A 786 -11.01 65.56 36.28
CA ALA A 786 -10.19 66.25 37.27
C ALA A 786 -8.74 65.76 37.26
N GLU A 787 -8.51 64.45 37.17
CA GLU A 787 -7.18 63.85 37.05
C GLU A 787 -6.45 64.34 35.78
N LEU A 788 -7.14 64.48 34.65
CA LEU A 788 -6.54 65.07 33.43
C LEU A 788 -6.06 66.51 33.66
N ARG A 789 -6.83 67.33 34.38
CA ARG A 789 -6.43 68.71 34.71
C ARG A 789 -5.21 68.72 35.63
N GLU A 790 -5.21 67.88 36.65
CA GLU A 790 -4.08 67.76 37.60
C GLU A 790 -2.80 67.32 36.87
N ARG A 791 -2.89 66.31 36.00
CA ARG A 791 -1.76 65.91 35.13
C ARG A 791 -1.32 67.04 34.22
N GLY A 792 -2.26 67.81 33.66
CA GLY A 792 -1.99 68.99 32.85
C GLY A 792 -1.15 70.03 33.58
N ASP A 793 -1.47 70.33 34.84
CA ASP A 793 -0.71 71.27 35.64
C ASP A 793 0.66 70.71 36.06
N ARG A 794 0.74 69.42 36.43
CA ARG A 794 2.03 68.73 36.70
C ARG A 794 2.96 68.76 35.49
N PHE A 795 2.42 68.54 34.29
CA PHE A 795 3.17 68.53 33.04
C PHE A 795 3.66 69.93 32.68
N ARG A 796 2.79 70.94 32.83
CA ARG A 796 3.13 72.35 32.61
C ARG A 796 4.23 72.82 33.55
N ASN A 797 4.20 72.42 34.83
CA ASN A 797 5.20 72.78 35.83
C ASN A 797 6.60 72.24 35.50
N LEU A 798 6.69 71.08 34.83
CA LEU A 798 7.95 70.46 34.41
C LEU A 798 8.31 70.73 32.94
N GLY A 799 7.45 71.44 32.18
CA GLY A 799 7.67 71.74 30.76
C GLY A 799 7.60 70.51 29.84
N VAL A 800 6.87 69.47 30.24
CA VAL A 800 6.71 68.21 29.49
C VAL A 800 5.32 68.11 28.88
N ASN A 801 5.15 67.26 27.85
CA ASN A 801 3.89 67.14 27.10
C ASN A 801 3.27 65.74 27.09
N ASP A 802 3.98 64.74 27.62
CA ASP A 802 3.50 63.35 27.67
C ASP A 802 4.00 62.59 28.90
N VAL A 803 3.40 61.43 29.15
CA VAL A 803 3.72 60.56 30.29
C VAL A 803 5.16 60.07 30.29
N ALA A 804 5.73 59.77 29.12
CA ALA A 804 7.10 59.27 29.03
C ALA A 804 8.09 60.33 29.50
N SER A 805 7.96 61.55 28.95
CA SER A 805 8.75 62.72 29.31
C SER A 805 8.57 63.10 30.78
N TYR A 806 7.34 63.00 31.31
CA TYR A 806 7.08 63.25 32.73
C TYR A 806 7.81 62.27 33.65
N ARG A 807 7.74 60.97 33.36
CA ARG A 807 8.41 59.93 34.16
C ARG A 807 9.94 60.00 34.04
N GLU A 808 10.47 60.55 32.95
CA GLU A 808 11.90 60.85 32.82
C GLU A 808 12.31 62.07 33.64
N ALA A 809 11.49 63.12 33.67
CA ALA A 809 11.73 64.34 34.44
C ALA A 809 11.52 64.16 35.95
N ALA A 810 10.60 63.28 36.36
CA ALA A 810 10.24 63.01 37.75
C ALA A 810 10.24 61.49 38.05
N PRO A 811 11.43 60.83 38.06
CA PRO A 811 11.53 59.36 38.17
C PRO A 811 11.04 58.78 39.50
N ASN A 812 11.00 59.59 40.57
CA ASN A 812 10.54 59.18 41.90
C ASN A 812 9.04 59.38 42.10
N GLU A 813 8.34 60.02 41.16
CA GLU A 813 6.90 60.23 41.23
C GLU A 813 6.19 59.29 40.23
N PRO A 814 5.61 58.18 40.70
CA PRO A 814 4.91 57.26 39.81
C PRO A 814 3.71 57.98 39.16
N LEU A 815 3.59 57.82 37.85
CA LEU A 815 2.45 58.30 37.07
C LEU A 815 1.90 57.16 36.21
N PRO A 816 1.09 56.26 36.77
CA PRO A 816 0.53 55.13 36.03
C PRO A 816 -0.37 55.63 34.89
N ARG A 817 -0.38 54.87 33.79
CA ARG A 817 -1.39 55.03 32.75
C ARG A 817 -2.75 54.58 33.27
N ILE A 818 -3.80 55.29 32.88
CA ILE A 818 -5.16 54.98 33.29
C ILE A 818 -5.84 54.22 32.16
N LEU A 819 -6.46 53.08 32.46
CA LEU A 819 -7.34 52.37 31.56
C LEU A 819 -8.75 52.31 32.15
N LEU A 820 -9.66 53.11 31.59
CA LEU A 820 -11.08 53.07 31.88
C LEU A 820 -11.74 52.00 31.01
N ILE A 821 -12.35 51.00 31.63
CA ILE A 821 -13.10 49.93 30.98
C ILE A 821 -14.56 50.08 31.40
N VAL A 822 -15.42 50.39 30.43
CA VAL A 822 -16.86 50.49 30.64
C VAL A 822 -17.53 49.38 29.86
N ASP A 823 -18.16 48.44 30.56
CA ASP A 823 -19.02 47.46 29.92
C ASP A 823 -20.47 47.96 29.82
N GLU A 824 -21.08 47.68 28.68
CA GLU A 824 -22.40 48.20 28.27
C GLU A 824 -22.49 49.74 28.36
N PHE A 825 -21.53 50.46 27.78
CA PHE A 825 -21.45 51.93 27.89
C PHE A 825 -22.69 52.67 27.37
N GLN A 826 -23.48 52.06 26.48
CA GLN A 826 -24.71 52.66 25.96
C GLN A 826 -25.73 52.94 27.08
N GLU A 827 -25.62 52.27 28.23
CA GLU A 827 -26.46 52.52 29.41
C GLU A 827 -26.32 53.96 29.93
N PHE A 828 -25.20 54.65 29.68
CA PHE A 828 -25.10 56.10 29.91
C PHE A 828 -26.18 56.92 29.18
N PHE A 829 -26.67 56.42 28.04
CA PHE A 829 -27.47 57.18 27.07
C PHE A 829 -28.89 56.65 26.88
N VAL A 830 -29.35 55.72 27.74
CA VAL A 830 -30.70 55.11 27.61
C VAL A 830 -31.84 56.12 27.83
N ALA A 831 -31.58 57.22 28.53
CA ALA A 831 -32.54 58.31 28.70
C ALA A 831 -31.95 59.64 28.19
N ASP A 832 -32.81 60.48 27.64
CA ASP A 832 -32.47 61.85 27.24
C ASP A 832 -32.61 62.80 28.45
N ASP A 833 -31.57 62.84 29.27
CA ASP A 833 -31.49 63.66 30.47
C ASP A 833 -30.11 64.31 30.64
N ARG A 834 -29.97 65.14 31.69
CA ARG A 834 -28.71 65.83 31.99
C ARG A 834 -27.54 64.87 32.22
N ILE A 835 -27.79 63.69 32.78
CA ILE A 835 -26.75 62.67 33.02
C ILE A 835 -26.17 62.18 31.70
N ALA A 836 -27.02 61.88 30.71
CA ALA A 836 -26.57 61.49 29.37
C ALA A 836 -25.76 62.61 28.70
N GLN A 837 -26.24 63.86 28.79
CA GLN A 837 -25.58 65.01 28.19
C GLN A 837 -24.21 65.28 28.81
N ASP A 838 -24.12 65.30 30.15
CA ASP A 838 -22.87 65.51 30.88
C ASP A 838 -21.88 64.35 30.63
N SER A 839 -22.38 63.10 30.61
CA SER A 839 -21.56 61.92 30.29
C SER A 839 -20.99 61.98 28.87
N ALA A 840 -21.78 62.42 27.88
CA ALA A 840 -21.31 62.57 26.50
C ALA A 840 -20.21 63.64 26.40
N LEU A 841 -20.39 64.79 27.04
CA LEU A 841 -19.40 65.88 27.05
C LEU A 841 -18.09 65.47 27.72
N LEU A 842 -18.17 64.77 28.84
CA LEU A 842 -16.99 64.28 29.55
C LEU A 842 -16.28 63.18 28.76
N LEU A 843 -17.00 62.20 28.21
CA LEU A 843 -16.41 61.16 27.37
C LEU A 843 -15.71 61.76 26.14
N ASP A 844 -16.32 62.72 25.44
CA ASP A 844 -15.67 63.41 24.30
C ASP A 844 -14.35 64.05 24.73
N ARG A 845 -14.35 64.75 25.86
CA ARG A 845 -13.15 65.41 26.37
C ARG A 845 -12.08 64.39 26.77
N LEU A 846 -12.45 63.33 27.50
CA LEU A 846 -11.52 62.27 27.92
C LEU A 846 -10.88 61.57 26.72
N VAL A 847 -11.67 61.27 25.68
CA VAL A 847 -11.16 60.65 24.44
C VAL A 847 -10.27 61.63 23.67
N ARG A 848 -10.64 62.91 23.57
CA ARG A 848 -9.86 63.90 22.80
C ARG A 848 -8.55 64.31 23.49
N GLN A 849 -8.55 64.42 24.82
CA GLN A 849 -7.41 64.91 25.59
C GLN A 849 -6.59 63.80 26.26
N GLY A 850 -7.17 62.61 26.45
CA GLY A 850 -6.56 61.53 27.22
C GLY A 850 -5.21 61.03 26.70
N ARG A 851 -4.99 61.11 25.38
CA ARG A 851 -3.75 60.69 24.71
C ARG A 851 -2.48 61.26 25.37
N ALA A 852 -2.44 62.58 25.61
CA ALA A 852 -1.24 63.24 26.14
C ALA A 852 -0.97 62.84 27.60
N PHE A 853 -2.03 62.62 28.37
CA PHE A 853 -1.97 62.36 29.81
C PHE A 853 -1.98 60.87 30.16
N GLY A 854 -1.92 59.98 29.17
CA GLY A 854 -1.90 58.53 29.34
C GLY A 854 -3.19 57.96 29.89
N LEU A 855 -4.32 58.57 29.56
CA LEU A 855 -5.66 58.05 29.82
C LEU A 855 -6.19 57.35 28.56
N HIS A 856 -6.56 56.09 28.74
CA HIS A 856 -7.09 55.20 27.72
C HIS A 856 -8.52 54.81 28.09
N VAL A 857 -9.39 54.73 27.09
CA VAL A 857 -10.82 54.41 27.29
C VAL A 857 -11.16 53.21 26.43
N LEU A 858 -11.71 52.17 27.04
CA LEU A 858 -12.28 51.00 26.40
C LEU A 858 -13.79 50.99 26.67
N LEU A 859 -14.58 51.11 25.61
CA LEU A 859 -16.04 51.07 25.67
C LEU A 859 -16.54 49.75 25.07
N GLY A 860 -17.20 48.93 25.87
CA GLY A 860 -17.82 47.67 25.47
C GLY A 860 -19.33 47.80 25.32
N SER A 861 -19.92 47.14 24.32
CA SER A 861 -21.37 47.14 24.12
C SER A 861 -21.85 45.88 23.41
N GLN A 862 -23.07 45.42 23.71
CA GLN A 862 -23.76 44.41 22.89
C GLN A 862 -24.24 44.96 21.55
N THR A 863 -24.66 46.22 21.51
CA THR A 863 -25.15 46.89 20.29
C THR A 863 -24.91 48.40 20.38
N LEU A 864 -24.38 48.96 19.31
CA LEU A 864 -24.19 50.41 19.19
C LEU A 864 -25.47 51.15 18.80
N GLY A 865 -26.54 50.43 18.49
CA GLY A 865 -27.84 50.99 18.12
C GLY A 865 -28.54 51.77 19.24
N GLY A 866 -28.00 51.81 20.46
CA GLY A 866 -28.51 52.63 21.57
C GLY A 866 -27.69 53.89 21.87
N ALA A 867 -26.53 54.08 21.24
CA ALA A 867 -25.55 55.09 21.63
C ALA A 867 -25.59 56.38 20.77
N TYR A 868 -26.73 56.71 20.14
CA TYR A 868 -26.85 57.84 19.20
C TYR A 868 -26.51 59.22 19.81
N THR A 869 -26.55 59.34 21.13
CA THR A 869 -26.23 60.57 21.87
C THR A 869 -24.72 60.87 21.89
N LEU A 870 -23.86 59.85 21.75
CA LEU A 870 -22.42 60.07 21.64
C LEU A 870 -22.10 60.63 20.25
N ALA A 871 -21.39 61.75 20.19
CA ALA A 871 -21.05 62.36 18.91
C ALA A 871 -20.22 61.39 18.05
N ARG A 872 -20.55 61.29 16.76
CA ARG A 872 -19.80 60.44 15.83
C ARG A 872 -18.31 60.81 15.78
N SER A 873 -18.00 62.10 15.94
CA SER A 873 -16.64 62.59 16.08
C SER A 873 -15.87 61.94 17.24
N THR A 874 -16.53 61.63 18.36
CA THR A 874 -15.91 60.95 19.50
C THR A 874 -15.63 59.48 19.17
N ILE A 875 -16.57 58.80 18.52
CA ILE A 875 -16.40 57.41 18.05
C ILE A 875 -15.25 57.33 17.03
N ASP A 876 -15.13 58.31 16.13
CA ASP A 876 -14.06 58.35 15.12
C ASP A 876 -12.66 58.56 15.74
N GLN A 877 -12.55 59.12 16.95
CA GLN A 877 -11.29 59.17 17.72
C GLN A 877 -10.88 57.82 18.32
N MET A 878 -11.80 56.85 18.37
CA MET A 878 -11.53 55.48 18.82
C MET A 878 -11.06 54.63 17.64
N ALA A 879 -9.77 54.79 17.30
CA ALA A 879 -9.18 54.13 16.14
C ALA A 879 -9.12 52.60 16.28
N VAL A 880 -8.94 52.09 17.50
CA VAL A 880 -8.92 50.65 17.77
C VAL A 880 -10.34 50.16 17.95
N ARG A 881 -10.76 49.21 17.11
CA ARG A 881 -12.06 48.57 17.11
C ARG A 881 -11.88 47.07 17.20
N ILE A 882 -12.50 46.46 18.20
CA ILE A 882 -12.54 45.00 18.38
C ILE A 882 -13.98 44.55 18.17
N ALA A 883 -14.25 43.95 17.03
CA ALA A 883 -15.58 43.47 16.69
C ALA A 883 -15.62 41.95 16.84
N LEU A 884 -16.39 41.46 17.83
CA LEU A 884 -16.79 40.05 17.92
C LEU A 884 -18.05 39.83 17.06
N GLN A 885 -18.55 38.59 17.04
CA GLN A 885 -19.74 38.25 16.26
C GLN A 885 -20.92 39.18 16.60
N CYS A 886 -21.45 39.90 15.60
CA CYS A 886 -22.55 40.85 15.77
C CYS A 886 -23.49 40.87 14.55
N SER A 887 -24.56 41.67 14.63
CA SER A 887 -25.46 41.89 13.50
C SER A 887 -24.77 42.67 12.38
N GLU A 888 -25.34 42.63 11.17
CA GLU A 888 -24.83 43.41 10.04
C GLU A 888 -24.81 44.91 10.34
N THR A 889 -25.89 45.41 10.94
CA THR A 889 -26.01 46.82 11.35
C THR A 889 -24.98 47.20 12.41
N ASP A 890 -24.74 46.34 13.40
CA ASP A 890 -23.72 46.60 14.42
C ASP A 890 -22.30 46.56 13.83
N ALA A 891 -22.04 45.64 12.89
CA ALA A 891 -20.74 45.53 12.22
C ALA A 891 -20.40 46.83 11.47
N GLN A 892 -21.40 47.42 10.79
CA GLN A 892 -21.24 48.70 10.11
C GLN A 892 -21.04 49.88 11.07
N LEU A 893 -21.70 49.85 12.22
CA LEU A 893 -21.57 50.90 13.24
C LEU A 893 -20.20 50.86 13.94
N ILE A 894 -19.66 49.67 14.23
CA ILE A 894 -18.36 49.53 14.90
C ILE A 894 -17.18 49.63 13.94
N LEU A 895 -17.23 49.03 12.74
CA LEU A 895 -16.11 49.03 11.79
C LEU A 895 -16.27 50.16 10.76
N ASN A 896 -17.03 49.95 9.69
CA ASN A 896 -17.36 51.00 8.73
C ASN A 896 -18.56 50.54 7.91
N LYS A 897 -19.24 51.45 7.22
CA LYS A 897 -20.43 51.15 6.41
C LYS A 897 -20.21 50.01 5.41
N ASP A 898 -18.99 49.89 4.87
CA ASP A 898 -18.63 48.88 3.88
C ASP A 898 -17.96 47.63 4.49
N ASN A 899 -17.77 47.59 5.82
CA ASN A 899 -17.04 46.53 6.52
C ASN A 899 -17.98 45.62 7.33
N TYR A 900 -18.43 44.55 6.67
CA TYR A 900 -19.36 43.55 7.23
C TYR A 900 -18.67 42.37 7.89
N ALA A 901 -17.34 42.38 8.00
CA ALA A 901 -16.56 41.19 8.33
C ALA A 901 -16.93 40.58 9.70
N ALA A 902 -17.33 41.39 10.68
CA ALA A 902 -17.75 40.93 12.00
C ALA A 902 -19.03 40.07 11.97
N ARG A 903 -19.90 40.25 10.96
CA ARG A 903 -21.10 39.44 10.75
C ARG A 903 -20.78 38.02 10.27
N LEU A 904 -19.63 37.84 9.62
CA LEU A 904 -19.17 36.56 9.06
C LEU A 904 -18.43 35.69 10.09
N LEU A 905 -18.16 36.22 11.29
CA LEU A 905 -17.61 35.46 12.41
C LEU A 905 -18.59 34.35 12.80
N SER A 906 -18.08 33.15 13.01
CA SER A 906 -18.92 31.96 13.17
C SER A 906 -18.84 31.35 14.56
N ARG A 907 -17.75 31.59 15.31
CA ARG A 907 -17.51 30.98 16.62
C ARG A 907 -17.47 32.01 17.75
N PRO A 908 -17.91 31.66 18.97
CA PRO A 908 -17.65 32.47 20.16
C PRO A 908 -16.14 32.70 20.36
N GLY A 909 -15.77 33.92 20.72
CA GLY A 909 -14.38 34.33 20.90
C GLY A 909 -13.65 34.64 19.58
N GLU A 910 -14.21 34.35 18.40
CA GLU A 910 -13.68 34.94 17.16
C GLU A 910 -13.93 36.45 17.18
N ALA A 911 -12.89 37.20 16.85
CA ALA A 911 -12.91 38.65 16.85
C ALA A 911 -12.05 39.23 15.74
N ILE A 912 -12.39 40.44 15.31
CA ILE A 912 -11.59 41.25 14.40
C ILE A 912 -10.98 42.37 15.22
N TYR A 913 -9.65 42.42 15.28
CA TYR A 913 -8.90 43.57 15.72
C TYR A 913 -8.68 44.50 14.53
N ASN A 914 -9.00 45.78 14.70
CA ASN A 914 -8.79 46.80 13.68
C ASN A 914 -8.24 48.07 14.33
N ASP A 915 -7.07 48.53 13.91
CA ASP A 915 -6.44 49.76 14.39
C ASP A 915 -6.48 50.92 13.38
N ALA A 916 -7.20 50.73 12.28
CA ALA A 916 -7.34 51.67 11.17
C ALA A 916 -8.72 52.34 11.13
N GLY A 917 -9.36 52.55 12.28
CA GLY A 917 -10.67 53.21 12.36
C GLY A 917 -11.80 52.41 11.69
N GLY A 918 -11.63 51.09 11.58
CA GLY A 918 -12.65 50.16 11.06
C GLY A 918 -12.65 49.97 9.54
N LEU A 919 -11.63 50.47 8.83
CA LEU A 919 -11.42 50.17 7.41
C LEU A 919 -11.11 48.70 7.17
N ILE A 920 -11.59 48.12 6.06
CA ILE A 920 -11.44 46.68 5.75
C ILE A 920 -9.97 46.25 5.75
N GLU A 921 -9.08 47.10 5.25
CA GLU A 921 -7.64 46.84 5.15
C GLU A 921 -6.97 46.62 6.52
N GLY A 922 -7.54 47.19 7.59
CA GLY A 922 -7.05 47.03 8.96
C GLY A 922 -7.58 45.80 9.69
N ASN A 923 -8.40 44.95 9.05
CA ASN A 923 -9.05 43.81 9.72
C ASN A 923 -8.09 42.63 9.96
N ASP A 924 -7.61 42.48 11.20
CA ASP A 924 -6.89 41.31 11.68
C ASP A 924 -7.82 40.37 12.45
N LEU A 925 -8.05 39.17 11.91
CA LEU A 925 -8.90 38.14 12.52
C LEU A 925 -8.11 37.36 13.58
N PHE A 926 -8.70 37.15 14.76
CA PHE A 926 -8.09 36.39 15.85
C PHE A 926 -9.13 35.68 16.72
N GLN A 927 -8.68 34.64 17.44
CA GLN A 927 -9.45 33.94 18.47
C GLN A 927 -9.00 34.45 19.85
N VAL A 928 -9.94 34.99 20.63
CA VAL A 928 -9.74 35.39 22.03
C VAL A 928 -9.39 34.15 22.86
N VAL A 929 -8.45 34.31 23.80
CA VAL A 929 -8.13 33.21 24.72
C VAL A 929 -9.27 32.91 25.69
N TRP A 930 -9.39 31.65 26.06
CA TRP A 930 -10.25 31.18 27.11
C TRP A 930 -9.53 31.27 28.46
N LEU A 931 -10.14 31.99 29.41
CA LEU A 931 -9.70 32.10 30.79
C LEU A 931 -10.83 31.57 31.67
N GLU A 932 -10.59 30.43 32.30
CA GLU A 932 -11.55 29.80 33.21
C GLU A 932 -11.68 30.62 34.50
N ASP A 933 -12.84 30.49 35.15
CA ASP A 933 -13.14 31.23 36.39
C ASP A 933 -12.14 30.86 37.50
N ASP A 934 -11.87 29.57 37.72
CA ASP A 934 -10.90 29.08 38.72
C ASP A 934 -9.48 29.63 38.41
N GLN A 935 -9.06 29.54 37.14
CA GLN A 935 -7.77 30.08 36.72
C GLN A 935 -7.68 31.60 36.91
N ARG A 936 -8.77 32.35 36.69
CA ARG A 936 -8.83 33.79 36.95
C ARG A 936 -8.65 34.07 38.44
N GLU A 937 -9.34 33.33 39.31
CA GLU A 937 -9.24 33.50 40.75
C GLU A 937 -7.82 33.23 41.26
N GLU A 938 -7.19 32.15 40.80
CA GLU A 938 -5.77 31.84 41.10
C GLU A 938 -4.82 32.98 40.69
N ILE A 939 -5.03 33.57 39.50
CA ILE A 939 -4.24 34.72 39.03
C ILE A 939 -4.44 35.93 39.97
N LEU A 940 -5.69 36.22 40.35
CA LEU A 940 -5.99 37.37 41.21
C LEU A 940 -5.43 37.20 42.62
N GLU A 941 -5.52 36.01 43.20
CA GLU A 941 -4.88 35.67 44.48
C GLU A 941 -3.36 35.84 44.42
N SER A 942 -2.73 35.32 43.36
CA SER A 942 -1.28 35.47 43.14
C SER A 942 -0.86 36.95 43.05
N ILE A 943 -1.60 37.77 42.30
CA ILE A 943 -1.35 39.21 42.19
C ILE A 943 -1.54 39.93 43.53
N ARG A 944 -2.60 39.58 44.27
CA ARG A 944 -2.88 40.14 45.61
C ARG A 944 -1.74 39.81 46.59
N ALA A 945 -1.32 38.54 46.63
CA ALA A 945 -0.21 38.09 47.48
C ALA A 945 1.11 38.82 47.13
N LYS A 946 1.41 38.99 45.83
CA LYS A 946 2.56 39.79 45.38
C LYS A 946 2.49 41.24 45.82
N ALA A 947 1.30 41.85 45.77
CA ALA A 947 1.11 43.23 46.20
C ALA A 947 1.15 43.39 47.73
N ASP A 948 0.70 42.41 48.50
CA ASP A 948 0.84 42.40 49.97
C ASP A 948 2.30 42.22 50.42
N ALA A 949 3.11 41.51 49.63
CA ALA A 949 4.54 41.34 49.90
C ALA A 949 5.37 42.61 49.61
N ASP A 950 4.88 43.53 48.76
CA ASP A 950 5.55 44.81 48.46
C ASP A 950 4.91 45.96 49.26
N PRO A 951 5.64 46.60 50.19
CA PRO A 951 5.11 47.70 51.00
C PRO A 951 4.50 48.86 50.19
N ARG A 952 4.94 49.06 48.95
CA ARG A 952 4.43 50.11 48.06
C ARG A 952 2.98 49.87 47.66
N TYR A 953 2.53 48.62 47.58
CA TYR A 953 1.21 48.25 47.07
C TYR A 953 0.32 47.56 48.12
N ALA A 954 0.86 47.20 49.28
CA ALA A 954 0.15 46.48 50.34
C ALA A 954 -1.15 47.18 50.79
N HIS A 955 -1.21 48.51 50.72
CA HIS A 955 -2.38 49.31 51.11
C HIS A 955 -3.36 49.59 49.95
N MET A 956 -3.00 49.26 48.71
CA MET A 956 -3.86 49.52 47.54
C MET A 956 -4.99 48.50 47.50
N ARG A 957 -6.23 49.00 47.54
CA ARG A 957 -7.48 48.24 47.38
C ARG A 957 -8.45 49.06 46.52
N PRO A 958 -9.30 48.41 45.71
CA PRO A 958 -10.28 49.10 44.89
C PRO A 958 -11.36 49.78 45.73
N LEU A 959 -11.80 50.97 45.29
CA LEU A 959 -13.08 51.53 45.71
C LEU A 959 -14.19 50.74 45.04
N THR A 960 -14.88 49.89 45.81
CA THR A 960 -15.96 49.03 45.31
C THR A 960 -17.31 49.70 45.51
N PHE A 961 -18.07 49.83 44.43
CA PHE A 961 -19.48 50.23 44.48
C PHE A 961 -20.35 49.07 44.00
N GLU A 962 -21.20 48.53 44.87
CA GLU A 962 -22.18 47.49 44.53
C GLU A 962 -23.57 48.11 44.49
N GLY A 963 -24.16 48.20 43.29
CA GLY A 963 -25.46 48.81 43.09
C GLY A 963 -26.53 48.22 44.02
N ASN A 964 -26.87 46.94 43.92
CA ASN A 964 -28.10 46.43 44.55
C ASN A 964 -27.98 46.04 46.04
N ALA A 965 -26.79 46.06 46.65
CA ALA A 965 -26.62 45.72 48.05
C ALA A 965 -27.10 46.85 48.99
N ALA A 966 -27.50 46.53 50.23
CA ALA A 966 -27.68 47.54 51.28
C ALA A 966 -26.31 48.15 51.65
N ALA A 967 -26.26 49.43 51.99
CA ALA A 967 -25.01 50.03 52.45
C ALA A 967 -24.70 49.53 53.87
N ALA A 968 -23.44 49.22 54.16
CA ALA A 968 -23.01 48.78 55.48
C ALA A 968 -22.49 49.98 56.28
N LEU A 969 -23.10 50.25 57.44
CA LEU A 969 -22.72 51.37 58.28
C LEU A 969 -21.27 51.24 58.76
N GLU A 970 -20.82 50.01 58.99
CA GLU A 970 -19.48 49.64 59.43
C GLU A 970 -18.38 50.03 58.41
N LYS A 971 -18.74 50.17 57.12
CA LYS A 971 -17.81 50.60 56.06
C LYS A 971 -17.67 52.12 55.98
N ASN A 972 -18.42 52.90 56.77
CA ASN A 972 -18.30 54.35 56.78
C ASN A 972 -16.97 54.77 57.41
N ARG A 973 -16.04 55.24 56.56
CA ARG A 973 -14.70 55.68 56.97
C ARG A 973 -14.72 56.84 57.96
N GLN A 974 -15.62 57.81 57.80
CA GLN A 974 -15.73 58.96 58.71
C GLN A 974 -16.21 58.51 60.10
N LEU A 975 -17.11 57.53 60.14
CA LEU A 975 -17.59 56.92 61.38
C LEU A 975 -16.53 56.07 62.08
N ALA A 976 -15.74 55.30 61.32
CA ALA A 976 -14.61 54.54 61.85
C ALA A 976 -13.54 55.48 62.47
N GLN A 977 -13.21 56.58 61.79
CA GLN A 977 -12.34 57.62 62.35
C GLN A 977 -12.92 58.21 63.63
N LEU A 978 -14.22 58.45 63.66
CA LEU A 978 -14.89 58.90 64.87
C LEU A 978 -14.81 57.86 65.97
N LEU A 979 -14.89 56.55 65.72
CA LEU A 979 -14.79 55.49 66.73
C LEU A 979 -13.39 55.35 67.33
N ASP A 980 -12.35 55.56 66.52
CA ASP A 980 -10.95 55.50 66.94
C ASP A 980 -10.51 56.77 67.71
N SER A 981 -11.24 57.87 67.58
CA SER A 981 -10.95 59.11 68.32
C SER A 981 -11.07 58.94 69.84
N ALA A 982 -10.14 59.53 70.59
CA ALA A 982 -10.18 59.59 72.06
C ALA A 982 -11.05 60.74 72.61
N THR A 983 -11.44 61.71 71.77
CA THR A 983 -12.17 62.93 72.19
C THR A 983 -13.43 63.15 71.36
N TRP A 984 -14.41 63.86 71.93
CA TRP A 984 -15.64 64.25 71.24
C TRP A 984 -15.42 65.38 70.24
N THR A 985 -15.93 65.22 69.02
CA THR A 985 -15.86 66.23 67.94
C THR A 985 -16.49 67.56 68.39
N ALA A 986 -17.63 67.51 69.08
CA ALA A 986 -18.28 68.72 69.56
C ALA A 986 -17.51 69.49 70.63
N ARG A 987 -16.55 68.84 71.30
CA ARG A 987 -15.68 69.46 72.31
C ARG A 987 -14.41 70.01 71.66
N GLN A 988 -13.83 69.29 70.70
CA GLN A 988 -12.73 69.79 69.85
C GLN A 988 -13.14 71.05 69.10
N ASN A 989 -14.26 71.03 68.38
CA ASN A 989 -14.74 72.19 67.62
C ASN A 989 -15.03 73.39 68.53
N ARG A 990 -15.62 73.17 69.73
CA ARG A 990 -15.83 74.23 70.73
C ARG A 990 -14.52 74.84 71.24
N ASN A 991 -13.49 74.03 71.47
CA ASN A 991 -12.17 74.51 71.87
C ASN A 991 -11.46 75.31 70.75
N GLU A 992 -11.76 75.00 69.49
CA GLU A 992 -11.21 75.67 68.30
C GLU A 992 -12.05 76.86 67.80
N GLY A 993 -13.14 77.21 68.50
CA GLY A 993 -14.03 78.32 68.13
C GLY A 993 -14.98 78.03 66.96
N ALA A 994 -15.11 76.76 66.55
CA ALA A 994 -16.01 76.30 65.49
C ALA A 994 -17.32 75.72 66.05
N THR A 995 -18.45 76.01 65.40
CA THR A 995 -19.76 75.43 65.77
C THR A 995 -19.80 73.95 65.45
N ALA A 996 -20.01 73.11 66.47
CA ALA A 996 -20.11 71.66 66.34
C ALA A 996 -21.45 71.22 65.71
N LEU A 997 -21.54 71.22 64.37
CA LEU A 997 -22.72 70.73 63.65
C LEU A 997 -22.80 69.20 63.72
N ALA A 998 -23.96 68.66 64.09
CA ALA A 998 -24.17 67.21 64.05
C ALA A 998 -24.54 66.77 62.63
N GLN A 999 -23.85 65.75 62.12
CA GLN A 999 -24.16 65.09 60.86
C GLN A 999 -24.77 63.71 61.14
N ALA A 1000 -25.96 63.44 60.63
CA ALA A 1000 -26.53 62.10 60.60
C ALA A 1000 -26.23 61.46 59.24
N TRP A 1001 -25.30 60.50 59.20
CA TRP A 1001 -25.04 59.77 57.97
C TRP A 1001 -26.19 58.81 57.68
N LEU A 1002 -26.80 58.98 56.51
CA LEU A 1002 -28.02 58.28 56.11
C LEU A 1002 -27.69 57.05 55.26
N GLY A 1003 -26.61 57.10 54.48
CA GLY A 1003 -26.20 56.03 53.59
C GLY A 1003 -25.01 56.39 52.69
N GLU A 1004 -24.60 55.46 51.85
CA GLU A 1004 -23.54 55.65 50.85
C GLU A 1004 -24.06 56.43 49.65
N ALA A 1005 -23.31 57.45 49.19
CA ALA A 1005 -23.65 58.20 48.00
C ALA A 1005 -23.51 57.35 46.73
N ILE A 1006 -24.38 57.56 45.73
CA ILE A 1006 -24.26 56.95 44.38
C ILE A 1006 -23.35 57.83 43.50
N ALA A 1007 -22.23 58.25 44.06
CA ALA A 1007 -21.19 59.05 43.40
C ALA A 1007 -19.90 58.95 44.22
N ILE A 1008 -18.74 59.21 43.60
CA ILE A 1008 -17.45 59.31 44.30
C ILE A 1008 -17.42 60.61 45.13
N LYS A 1009 -18.04 60.58 46.32
CA LYS A 1009 -18.04 61.64 47.33
C LYS A 1009 -18.29 61.07 48.73
N ASP A 1010 -18.29 61.95 49.73
CA ASP A 1010 -18.62 61.59 51.11
C ASP A 1010 -20.04 61.00 51.24
N PRO A 1011 -20.29 60.15 52.25
CA PRO A 1011 -21.61 59.55 52.47
C PRO A 1011 -22.70 60.62 52.64
N THR A 1012 -23.90 60.33 52.14
CA THR A 1012 -25.04 61.24 52.22
C THR A 1012 -25.43 61.46 53.69
N ALA A 1013 -25.45 62.71 54.12
CA ALA A 1013 -25.69 63.08 55.52
C ALA A 1013 -26.73 64.21 55.66
N ALA A 1014 -27.59 64.09 56.67
CA ALA A 1014 -28.44 65.17 57.15
C ALA A 1014 -27.67 66.02 58.16
N ILE A 1015 -27.69 67.35 58.00
CA ILE A 1015 -26.90 68.29 58.81
C ILE A 1015 -27.85 69.08 59.72
N PHE A 1016 -27.66 68.98 61.03
CA PHE A 1016 -28.51 69.68 62.00
C PHE A 1016 -27.88 71.02 62.41
N ARG A 1017 -28.37 72.09 61.79
CA ARG A 1017 -27.97 73.48 62.08
C ARG A 1017 -29.03 74.17 62.94
N ARG A 1018 -28.62 75.18 63.71
CA ARG A 1018 -29.56 76.03 64.47
C ARG A 1018 -30.28 77.02 63.57
N GLN A 1019 -31.05 76.50 62.62
CA GLN A 1019 -31.83 77.27 61.64
C GLN A 1019 -33.18 76.57 61.41
N SER A 1020 -34.21 77.36 61.11
CA SER A 1020 -35.52 76.83 60.72
C SER A 1020 -35.40 75.80 59.59
N GLY A 1021 -36.26 74.79 59.57
CA GLY A 1021 -36.21 73.72 58.57
C GLY A 1021 -35.17 72.62 58.83
N SER A 1022 -34.33 72.72 59.88
CA SER A 1022 -33.34 71.67 60.23
C SER A 1022 -33.95 70.50 61.00
N ASN A 1023 -35.01 69.92 60.46
CA ASN A 1023 -35.66 68.70 60.89
C ASN A 1023 -35.64 67.68 59.75
N LEU A 1024 -35.59 66.39 60.10
CA LEU A 1024 -35.49 65.29 59.14
C LEU A 1024 -36.81 64.51 59.06
N LEU A 1025 -37.37 64.43 57.84
CA LEU A 1025 -38.51 63.58 57.51
C LEU A 1025 -38.05 62.38 56.68
N LEU A 1026 -38.30 61.17 57.15
CA LEU A 1026 -38.23 59.95 56.34
C LEU A 1026 -39.65 59.57 55.92
N ILE A 1027 -39.88 59.34 54.64
CA ILE A 1027 -41.22 59.01 54.13
C ILE A 1027 -41.19 57.87 53.11
N GLY A 1028 -42.04 56.88 53.34
CA GLY A 1028 -42.32 55.77 52.42
C GLY A 1028 -42.55 54.45 53.13
N GLN A 1029 -42.97 53.44 52.37
CA GLN A 1029 -43.48 52.17 52.91
C GLN A 1029 -42.39 51.19 53.40
N ASP A 1030 -41.13 51.46 53.07
CA ASP A 1030 -39.99 50.64 53.50
C ASP A 1030 -39.61 50.95 54.96
N GLU A 1031 -40.36 50.33 55.89
CA GLU A 1031 -40.16 50.48 57.33
C GLU A 1031 -38.78 49.98 57.79
N GLU A 1032 -38.26 48.92 57.17
CA GLU A 1032 -36.96 48.32 57.52
C GLU A 1032 -35.80 49.28 57.22
N SER A 1033 -35.77 49.83 56.00
CA SER A 1033 -34.78 50.83 55.61
C SER A 1033 -34.92 52.11 56.45
N ALA A 1034 -36.15 52.56 56.73
CA ALA A 1034 -36.37 53.74 57.55
C ALA A 1034 -35.84 53.59 58.98
N ARG A 1035 -36.09 52.43 59.61
CA ARG A 1035 -35.58 52.09 60.94
C ARG A 1035 -34.06 52.09 60.96
N SER A 1036 -33.45 51.49 59.94
CA SER A 1036 -31.99 51.39 59.80
C SER A 1036 -31.32 52.75 59.60
N VAL A 1037 -31.91 53.63 58.77
CA VAL A 1037 -31.44 55.01 58.60
C VAL A 1037 -31.58 55.82 59.89
N LEU A 1038 -32.69 55.66 60.63
CA LEU A 1038 -32.84 56.30 61.95
C LEU A 1038 -31.82 55.77 62.95
N ALA A 1039 -31.58 54.45 62.99
CA ALA A 1039 -30.53 53.84 63.81
C ALA A 1039 -29.15 54.44 63.49
N SER A 1040 -28.79 54.53 62.21
CA SER A 1040 -27.56 55.17 61.75
C SER A 1040 -27.48 56.63 62.19
N ALA A 1041 -28.57 57.40 62.05
CA ALA A 1041 -28.62 58.79 62.48
C ALA A 1041 -28.38 58.95 63.99
N ILE A 1042 -29.00 58.09 64.82
CA ILE A 1042 -28.81 58.09 66.28
C ILE A 1042 -27.34 57.80 66.64
N VAL A 1043 -26.72 56.80 66.01
CA VAL A 1043 -25.29 56.48 66.23
C VAL A 1043 -24.37 57.62 65.78
N SER A 1044 -24.63 58.16 64.59
CA SER A 1044 -23.84 59.25 64.00
C SER A 1044 -23.84 60.50 64.88
N ILE A 1045 -25.03 60.96 65.30
CA ILE A 1045 -25.20 62.12 66.18
C ILE A 1045 -24.57 61.83 67.54
N GLY A 1046 -24.78 60.61 68.07
CA GLY A 1046 -24.29 60.22 69.38
C GLY A 1046 -22.76 60.21 69.48
N LEU A 1047 -22.06 59.72 68.45
CA LEU A 1047 -20.59 59.71 68.44
C LEU A 1047 -19.96 61.11 68.33
N GLN A 1048 -20.70 62.10 67.79
CA GLN A 1048 -20.20 63.46 67.57
C GLN A 1048 -20.44 64.41 68.76
N GLN A 1049 -21.62 64.35 69.39
CA GLN A 1049 -22.13 65.43 70.27
C GLN A 1049 -21.78 65.28 71.76
N GLY A 1050 -21.42 64.07 72.22
CA GLY A 1050 -21.03 63.80 73.62
C GLY A 1050 -22.19 63.76 74.64
N PRO A 1051 -21.91 63.43 75.91
CA PRO A 1051 -22.90 63.05 76.93
C PRO A 1051 -23.93 64.13 77.31
N ASP A 1052 -23.67 65.40 76.99
CA ASP A 1052 -24.58 66.52 77.26
C ASP A 1052 -25.75 66.60 76.29
N ALA A 1053 -25.58 66.08 75.07
CA ALA A 1053 -26.66 65.94 74.11
C ALA A 1053 -27.60 64.80 74.53
N ARG A 1054 -28.90 64.98 74.29
CA ARG A 1054 -29.93 63.99 74.64
C ARG A 1054 -30.73 63.62 73.40
N LEU A 1055 -30.84 62.33 73.14
CA LEU A 1055 -31.68 61.75 72.10
C LEU A 1055 -32.86 61.03 72.76
N PHE A 1056 -34.08 61.52 72.52
CA PHE A 1056 -35.33 60.90 72.96
C PHE A 1056 -35.88 60.06 71.81
N VAL A 1057 -35.89 58.74 71.99
CA VAL A 1057 -36.28 57.81 70.91
C VAL A 1057 -37.63 57.18 71.25
N PHE A 1058 -38.61 57.40 70.38
CA PHE A 1058 -39.92 56.73 70.39
C PHE A 1058 -39.96 55.68 69.30
N ASP A 1059 -40.06 54.41 69.69
CA ASP A 1059 -40.18 53.31 68.76
C ASP A 1059 -41.64 52.93 68.51
N GLY A 1060 -42.10 53.18 67.28
CA GLY A 1060 -43.43 52.81 66.83
C GLY A 1060 -43.56 51.39 66.28
N SER A 1061 -42.51 50.57 66.29
CA SER A 1061 -42.49 49.23 65.67
C SER A 1061 -43.58 48.30 66.23
N ASN A 1062 -44.04 47.35 65.41
CA ASN A 1062 -44.93 46.29 65.86
C ASN A 1062 -44.12 45.22 66.61
N ALA A 1063 -44.73 44.54 67.59
CA ALA A 1063 -44.03 43.53 68.39
C ALA A 1063 -43.57 42.31 67.55
N ASP A 1064 -44.27 42.01 66.45
CA ASP A 1064 -43.99 40.87 65.58
C ASP A 1064 -42.97 41.19 64.46
N ASP A 1065 -42.41 42.40 64.44
CA ASP A 1065 -41.43 42.81 63.43
C ASP A 1065 -40.06 42.19 63.72
N SER A 1066 -39.50 41.48 62.73
CA SER A 1066 -38.20 40.79 62.82
C SER A 1066 -37.03 41.69 63.23
N GLN A 1067 -37.12 43.00 63.00
CA GLN A 1067 -36.10 43.99 63.34
C GLN A 1067 -36.58 45.02 64.38
N ALA A 1068 -37.63 44.72 65.15
CA ALA A 1068 -38.13 45.59 66.22
C ALA A 1068 -37.07 45.96 67.26
N MET A 1069 -36.03 45.13 67.43
CA MET A 1069 -34.99 45.32 68.44
C MET A 1069 -33.87 46.29 68.04
N VAL A 1070 -33.79 46.73 66.77
CA VAL A 1070 -32.68 47.57 66.28
C VAL A 1070 -32.58 48.90 67.03
N LEU A 1071 -33.67 49.66 67.15
CA LEU A 1071 -33.66 50.95 67.89
C LEU A 1071 -33.43 50.76 69.41
N PRO A 1072 -34.06 49.77 70.09
CA PRO A 1072 -33.71 49.42 71.47
C PRO A 1072 -32.23 49.06 71.68
N GLN A 1073 -31.62 48.28 70.77
CA GLN A 1073 -30.20 47.90 70.86
C GLN A 1073 -29.28 49.10 70.68
N VAL A 1074 -29.53 49.93 69.65
CA VAL A 1074 -28.76 51.15 69.38
C VAL A 1074 -28.85 52.14 70.55
N THR A 1075 -30.04 52.38 71.09
CA THR A 1075 -30.22 53.26 72.25
C THR A 1075 -29.52 52.74 73.50
N THR A 1076 -29.46 51.41 73.68
CA THR A 1076 -28.72 50.78 74.78
C THR A 1076 -27.21 50.98 74.63
N ALA A 1077 -26.67 50.80 73.42
CA ALA A 1077 -25.25 51.00 73.13
C ALA A 1077 -24.79 52.46 73.34
N LEU A 1078 -25.70 53.44 73.18
CA LEU A 1078 -25.42 54.87 73.29
C LEU A 1078 -25.75 55.48 74.66
N ARG A 1079 -26.02 54.69 75.71
CA ARG A 1079 -26.31 55.25 77.04
C ARG A 1079 -25.09 56.01 77.62
N PRO A 1080 -25.29 57.15 78.29
CA PRO A 1080 -26.55 57.79 78.68
C PRO A 1080 -27.13 58.80 77.66
N MET A 1081 -26.58 58.88 76.44
CA MET A 1081 -26.94 59.91 75.45
C MET A 1081 -28.30 59.69 74.82
N ALA A 1082 -28.63 58.43 74.53
CA ALA A 1082 -29.91 58.04 73.96
C ALA A 1082 -30.79 57.35 75.01
N THR A 1083 -32.07 57.73 75.06
CA THR A 1083 -33.07 57.13 75.94
C THR A 1083 -34.25 56.66 75.11
N LEU A 1084 -34.58 55.37 75.22
CA LEU A 1084 -35.82 54.81 74.69
C LEU A 1084 -36.97 55.22 75.61
N VAL A 1085 -37.89 56.02 75.09
CA VAL A 1085 -39.02 56.57 75.85
C VAL A 1085 -40.25 55.70 75.64
N ASN A 1086 -41.00 55.43 76.72
CA ASN A 1086 -42.24 54.66 76.64
C ASN A 1086 -43.28 55.40 75.78
N ARG A 1087 -44.01 54.67 74.94
CA ARG A 1087 -45.07 55.21 74.07
C ARG A 1087 -46.09 56.06 74.83
N THR A 1088 -46.43 55.70 76.08
CA THR A 1088 -47.40 56.45 76.90
C THR A 1088 -46.88 57.79 77.43
N ALA A 1089 -45.57 58.03 77.37
CA ALA A 1089 -44.92 59.26 77.84
C ALA A 1089 -44.69 60.29 76.72
N LEU A 1090 -45.35 60.12 75.56
CA LEU A 1090 -45.18 61.03 74.42
C LEU A 1090 -45.61 62.46 74.76
N GLY A 1091 -46.83 62.65 75.28
CA GLY A 1091 -47.34 63.98 75.63
C GLY A 1091 -46.51 64.69 76.72
N THR A 1092 -46.03 63.95 77.72
CA THR A 1092 -45.17 64.52 78.78
C THR A 1092 -43.81 64.94 78.22
N THR A 1093 -43.19 64.13 77.36
CA THR A 1093 -41.90 64.46 76.72
C THR A 1093 -42.02 65.64 75.75
N PHE A 1094 -43.13 65.73 75.00
CA PHE A 1094 -43.38 66.88 74.12
C PHE A 1094 -43.55 68.17 74.91
N THR A 1095 -44.25 68.10 76.05
CA THR A 1095 -44.39 69.24 76.97
C THR A 1095 -43.02 69.68 77.49
N GLU A 1096 -42.19 68.74 77.96
CA GLU A 1096 -40.82 69.02 78.42
C GLU A 1096 -39.96 69.70 77.34
N LEU A 1097 -40.00 69.18 76.10
CA LEU A 1097 -39.24 69.75 74.99
C LEU A 1097 -39.79 71.13 74.56
N CYS A 1098 -41.11 71.33 74.57
CA CYS A 1098 -41.71 72.63 74.28
C CYS A 1098 -41.33 73.68 75.33
N ASP A 1099 -41.36 73.32 76.61
CA ASP A 1099 -40.93 74.19 77.70
C ASP A 1099 -39.44 74.55 77.55
N GLU A 1100 -38.61 73.59 77.15
CA GLU A 1100 -37.19 73.82 76.84
C GLU A 1100 -37.00 74.76 75.64
N VAL A 1101 -37.79 74.61 74.56
CA VAL A 1101 -37.78 75.52 73.41
C VAL A 1101 -38.15 76.94 73.86
N GLN A 1102 -39.24 77.10 74.61
CA GLN A 1102 -39.68 78.40 75.11
C GLN A 1102 -38.66 79.05 76.05
N ARG A 1103 -38.03 78.26 76.92
CA ARG A 1103 -36.94 78.72 77.81
C ARG A 1103 -35.75 79.24 77.00
N ARG A 1104 -35.34 78.54 75.94
CA ARG A 1104 -34.22 78.97 75.07
C ARG A 1104 -34.56 80.20 74.22
N LEU A 1105 -35.79 80.30 73.70
CA LEU A 1105 -36.25 81.47 72.93
C LEU A 1105 -36.28 82.76 73.77
N LYS A 1106 -36.52 82.66 75.08
CA LYS A 1106 -36.47 83.79 76.02
C LYS A 1106 -35.04 84.26 76.35
N GLY A 1107 -34.01 83.58 75.86
CA GLY A 1107 -32.60 83.99 75.98
C GLY A 1107 -31.85 83.41 77.19
N ASP A 1108 -32.45 82.52 77.98
CA ASP A 1108 -31.84 82.00 79.22
C ASP A 1108 -30.65 81.06 78.98
N SER A 1109 -30.50 80.48 77.79
CA SER A 1109 -29.35 79.63 77.45
C SER A 1109 -29.25 79.38 75.93
N THR A 1110 -28.66 80.33 75.21
CA THR A 1110 -28.45 80.23 73.76
C THR A 1110 -27.37 79.20 73.38
N ASP A 1111 -26.54 78.73 74.32
CA ASP A 1111 -25.47 77.73 74.08
C ASP A 1111 -25.73 76.35 74.72
N SER A 1112 -26.97 76.06 75.13
CA SER A 1112 -27.33 74.74 75.68
C SER A 1112 -27.09 73.61 74.68
N ALA A 1113 -26.67 72.44 75.16
CA ALA A 1113 -26.49 71.24 74.35
C ALA A 1113 -27.77 70.86 73.55
N PRO A 1114 -27.62 70.34 72.33
CA PRO A 1114 -28.76 70.04 71.47
C PRO A 1114 -29.64 68.90 72.02
N ARG A 1115 -30.92 68.92 71.63
CA ARG A 1115 -31.90 67.87 71.93
C ARG A 1115 -32.42 67.30 70.62
N TYR A 1116 -32.46 65.98 70.51
CA TYR A 1116 -32.97 65.29 69.33
C TYR A 1116 -34.17 64.44 69.71
N LEU A 1117 -35.31 64.69 69.07
CA LEU A 1117 -36.51 63.89 69.19
C LEU A 1117 -36.61 62.96 67.99
N VAL A 1118 -36.46 61.66 68.20
CA VAL A 1118 -36.51 60.65 67.15
C VAL A 1118 -37.80 59.85 67.29
N ILE A 1119 -38.65 59.86 66.26
CA ILE A 1119 -39.95 59.18 66.27
C ILE A 1119 -40.05 58.23 65.07
N HIS A 1120 -39.96 56.94 65.33
CA HIS A 1120 -40.22 55.92 64.33
C HIS A 1120 -41.73 55.64 64.27
N GLY A 1121 -42.38 55.91 63.13
CA GLY A 1121 -43.77 55.50 62.88
C GLY A 1121 -44.80 56.42 63.50
N ILE A 1122 -44.67 57.74 63.29
CA ILE A 1122 -45.50 58.76 63.94
C ILE A 1122 -47.01 58.57 63.73
N GLN A 1123 -47.42 58.01 62.59
CA GLN A 1123 -48.80 57.70 62.25
C GLN A 1123 -49.48 56.71 63.21
N ARG A 1124 -48.69 55.96 63.99
CA ARG A 1124 -49.17 55.00 64.98
C ARG A 1124 -49.52 55.66 66.32
N PHE A 1125 -49.09 56.90 66.56
CA PHE A 1125 -49.41 57.67 67.75
C PHE A 1125 -50.66 58.51 67.52
N ARG A 1126 -51.83 57.99 67.93
CA ARG A 1126 -53.14 58.60 67.64
C ARG A 1126 -53.29 60.02 68.19
N GLU A 1127 -52.62 60.30 69.30
CA GLU A 1127 -52.63 61.58 70.03
C GLU A 1127 -52.02 62.75 69.23
N VAL A 1128 -51.23 62.45 68.20
CA VAL A 1128 -50.54 63.43 67.34
C VAL A 1128 -51.33 63.75 66.06
N ARG A 1129 -52.41 62.99 65.79
CA ARG A 1129 -53.26 63.23 64.61
C ARG A 1129 -54.09 64.49 64.81
N LYS A 1130 -54.42 65.17 63.70
CA LYS A 1130 -55.40 66.25 63.72
C LYS A 1130 -56.75 65.72 64.22
N ALA A 1131 -57.42 66.48 65.07
CA ALA A 1131 -58.80 66.21 65.42
C ALA A 1131 -59.70 66.56 64.21
N ASP A 1132 -60.70 65.72 63.92
CA ASP A 1132 -61.66 65.95 62.81
C ASP A 1132 -62.49 67.25 62.98
N ASP A 1133 -62.49 67.84 64.19
CA ASP A 1133 -63.31 69.00 64.60
C ASP A 1133 -62.66 70.38 64.42
N ASP A 1134 -61.50 70.49 63.78
CA ASP A 1134 -60.75 71.77 63.65
C ASP A 1134 -61.39 72.80 62.68
N TYR A 1135 -62.60 72.53 62.19
CA TYR A 1135 -63.47 73.48 61.46
C TYR A 1135 -64.33 74.37 62.37
N SER A 1136 -64.18 74.29 63.70
CA SER A 1136 -64.88 75.17 64.64
C SER A 1136 -64.23 76.57 64.69
N PHE A 1137 -64.94 77.60 64.20
CA PHE A 1137 -64.59 79.03 64.29
C PHE A 1137 -64.65 79.62 65.72
N GLY A 1138 -64.28 78.85 66.75
CA GLY A 1138 -64.20 79.30 68.14
C GLY A 1138 -62.79 79.76 68.53
N ARG A 1139 -62.67 80.83 69.33
CA ARG A 1139 -61.39 81.40 69.83
C ARG A 1139 -60.46 80.31 70.41
N ARG A 1140 -59.32 80.10 69.75
CA ARG A 1140 -58.19 79.20 70.11
C ARG A 1140 -57.43 79.56 71.41
N GLY A 1141 -58.02 80.34 72.32
CA GLY A 1141 -57.28 81.01 73.41
C GLY A 1141 -57.05 80.21 74.70
N ASP A 1142 -57.83 79.15 74.98
CA ASP A 1142 -57.90 78.56 76.34
C ASP A 1142 -57.84 77.01 76.39
N ARG A 1143 -57.47 76.34 75.29
CA ARG A 1143 -57.30 74.87 75.28
C ARG A 1143 -55.82 74.54 75.46
N ALA A 1144 -55.49 73.63 76.37
CA ALA A 1144 -54.13 73.10 76.50
C ALA A 1144 -53.68 72.53 75.15
N ALA A 1145 -52.47 72.88 74.72
CA ALA A 1145 -51.93 72.46 73.42
C ALA A 1145 -51.94 70.93 73.32
N SER A 1146 -52.57 70.40 72.27
CA SER A 1146 -52.57 68.96 72.01
C SER A 1146 -51.14 68.49 71.64
N PRO A 1147 -50.81 67.20 71.75
CA PRO A 1147 -49.52 66.68 71.28
C PRO A 1147 -49.25 67.00 69.79
N GLY A 1148 -50.30 67.11 68.96
CA GLY A 1148 -50.21 67.61 67.59
C GLY A 1148 -49.76 69.08 67.51
N ASP A 1149 -50.37 69.98 68.29
CA ASP A 1149 -49.98 71.39 68.36
C ASP A 1149 -48.55 71.57 68.91
N GLN A 1150 -48.18 70.75 69.88
CA GLN A 1150 -46.83 70.72 70.44
C GLN A 1150 -45.81 70.27 69.40
N LEU A 1151 -46.11 69.24 68.60
CA LEU A 1151 -45.23 68.82 67.50
C LEU A 1151 -44.99 69.95 66.48
N VAL A 1152 -46.05 70.67 66.09
CA VAL A 1152 -45.91 71.83 65.18
C VAL A 1152 -45.00 72.90 65.78
N THR A 1153 -45.13 73.15 67.08
CA THR A 1153 -44.26 74.09 67.81
C THR A 1153 -42.81 73.61 67.83
N LEU A 1154 -42.56 72.33 68.10
CA LEU A 1154 -41.21 71.74 68.07
C LEU A 1154 -40.58 71.81 66.68
N LEU A 1155 -41.36 71.55 65.62
CA LEU A 1155 -40.86 71.60 64.24
C LEU A 1155 -40.50 73.04 63.82
N ARG A 1156 -41.36 74.00 64.11
CA ARG A 1156 -41.19 75.40 63.68
C ARG A 1156 -40.17 76.17 64.53
N ASP A 1157 -40.33 76.09 65.85
CA ASP A 1157 -39.62 76.97 66.80
C ASP A 1157 -38.42 76.25 67.48
N GLY A 1158 -38.33 74.92 67.36
CA GLY A 1158 -37.26 74.12 67.95
C GLY A 1158 -35.88 74.24 67.30
N PRO A 1159 -35.75 74.08 65.96
CA PRO A 1159 -34.45 74.07 65.30
C PRO A 1159 -33.59 75.32 65.54
N PRO A 1160 -34.12 76.57 65.53
CA PRO A 1160 -33.33 77.77 65.84
C PRO A 1160 -32.67 77.74 67.22
N VAL A 1161 -33.23 77.00 68.17
CA VAL A 1161 -32.72 76.86 69.55
C VAL A 1161 -32.04 75.51 69.82
N GLY A 1162 -31.77 74.71 68.79
CA GLY A 1162 -31.05 73.44 68.91
C GLY A 1162 -31.90 72.27 69.41
N VAL A 1163 -33.22 72.31 69.20
CA VAL A 1163 -34.13 71.18 69.40
C VAL A 1163 -34.57 70.69 68.02
N HIS A 1164 -34.16 69.48 67.65
CA HIS A 1164 -34.36 68.92 66.31
C HIS A 1164 -35.26 67.69 66.34
N VAL A 1165 -36.09 67.53 65.32
CA VAL A 1165 -36.98 66.37 65.16
C VAL A 1165 -36.54 65.53 63.97
N LEU A 1166 -36.43 64.22 64.20
CA LEU A 1166 -36.23 63.20 63.17
C LEU A 1166 -37.42 62.26 63.24
N LEU A 1167 -38.19 62.13 62.16
CA LEU A 1167 -39.37 61.27 62.17
C LEU A 1167 -39.53 60.45 60.90
N TRP A 1168 -40.10 59.25 61.03
CA TRP A 1168 -40.52 58.42 59.90
C TRP A 1168 -42.05 58.30 59.83
N ILE A 1169 -42.57 58.29 58.60
CA ILE A 1169 -43.97 58.03 58.27
C ILE A 1169 -44.09 57.18 57.00
N ASP A 1170 -45.11 56.30 56.96
CA ASP A 1170 -45.27 55.33 55.87
C ASP A 1170 -45.75 55.90 54.52
N SER A 1171 -46.48 57.02 54.53
CA SER A 1171 -47.18 57.52 53.33
C SER A 1171 -47.54 59.00 53.42
N LEU A 1172 -47.66 59.65 52.26
CA LEU A 1172 -48.10 61.05 52.16
C LEU A 1172 -49.53 61.24 52.71
N THR A 1173 -50.40 60.25 52.54
CA THR A 1173 -51.76 60.26 53.08
C THR A 1173 -51.76 60.35 54.61
N ASN A 1174 -50.97 59.53 55.29
CA ASN A 1174 -50.87 59.59 56.74
C ASN A 1174 -50.16 60.87 57.20
N LEU A 1175 -49.17 61.36 56.45
CA LEU A 1175 -48.50 62.63 56.73
C LEU A 1175 -49.47 63.81 56.74
N ASN A 1176 -50.36 63.90 55.75
CA ASN A 1176 -51.39 64.95 55.68
C ASN A 1176 -52.43 64.88 56.82
N ARG A 1177 -52.65 63.67 57.39
CA ARG A 1177 -53.51 63.45 58.57
C ARG A 1177 -52.82 63.89 59.87
N THR A 1178 -51.50 63.83 59.93
CA THR A 1178 -50.72 64.25 61.11
C THR A 1178 -50.44 65.75 61.09
N MET A 1179 -50.09 66.33 59.93
CA MET A 1179 -49.72 67.75 59.83
C MET A 1179 -50.20 68.38 58.52
N ASP A 1180 -50.28 69.70 58.49
CA ASP A 1180 -50.71 70.54 57.37
C ASP A 1180 -49.55 70.93 56.45
N ARG A 1181 -49.88 71.38 55.23
CA ARG A 1181 -48.88 71.74 54.22
C ARG A 1181 -47.93 72.87 54.65
N SER A 1182 -48.37 73.77 55.54
CA SER A 1182 -47.52 74.80 56.13
C SER A 1182 -46.37 74.18 56.92
N THR A 1183 -46.70 73.24 57.81
CA THR A 1183 -45.76 72.55 58.70
C THR A 1183 -44.78 71.66 57.93
N LEU A 1184 -45.15 71.16 56.75
CA LEU A 1184 -44.21 70.40 55.89
C LEU A 1184 -42.98 71.22 55.47
N ARG A 1185 -43.07 72.55 55.43
CA ARG A 1185 -41.92 73.42 55.13
C ARG A 1185 -40.89 73.43 56.27
N ASP A 1186 -41.31 73.14 57.50
CA ASP A 1186 -40.40 73.05 58.66
C ASP A 1186 -39.63 71.72 58.69
N LEU A 1187 -39.97 70.77 57.81
CA LEU A 1187 -39.24 69.54 57.52
C LEU A 1187 -38.39 69.74 56.25
N GLY A 1188 -37.40 70.62 56.34
CA GLY A 1188 -36.55 71.05 55.21
C GLY A 1188 -35.50 70.03 54.79
N GLN A 1189 -35.31 68.93 55.52
CA GLN A 1189 -34.51 67.78 55.11
C GLN A 1189 -35.42 66.55 54.97
N ARG A 1190 -35.46 65.95 53.78
CA ARG A 1190 -36.38 64.85 53.48
C ARG A 1190 -35.66 63.68 52.83
N VAL A 1191 -35.98 62.48 53.29
CA VAL A 1191 -35.57 61.20 52.72
C VAL A 1191 -36.82 60.52 52.19
N LEU A 1192 -36.87 60.33 50.87
CA LEU A 1192 -37.98 59.70 50.17
C LEU A 1192 -37.57 58.29 49.76
N PHE A 1193 -38.33 57.29 50.21
CA PHE A 1193 -38.26 55.93 49.67
C PHE A 1193 -39.15 55.80 48.44
N GLN A 1194 -39.15 54.63 47.80
CA GLN A 1194 -39.98 54.37 46.61
C GLN A 1194 -41.46 54.67 46.90
N MET A 1195 -42.09 55.49 46.05
CA MET A 1195 -43.49 55.93 46.21
C MET A 1195 -44.17 56.18 44.86
N SER A 1196 -45.45 56.53 44.84
CA SER A 1196 -46.14 56.83 43.58
C SER A 1196 -45.58 58.10 42.93
N ALA A 1197 -45.67 58.22 41.60
CA ALA A 1197 -45.22 59.41 40.86
C ALA A 1197 -45.96 60.68 41.33
N GLY A 1198 -47.24 60.55 41.68
CA GLY A 1198 -48.03 61.66 42.23
C GLY A 1198 -47.57 62.10 43.62
N ASP A 1199 -47.28 61.16 44.52
CA ASP A 1199 -46.78 61.48 45.86
C ASP A 1199 -45.39 62.13 45.80
N SER A 1200 -44.52 61.61 44.94
CA SER A 1200 -43.19 62.17 44.69
C SER A 1200 -43.29 63.62 44.21
N SER A 1201 -44.11 63.88 43.19
CA SER A 1201 -44.29 65.24 42.67
C SER A 1201 -44.90 66.20 43.70
N ASN A 1202 -45.77 65.72 44.60
CA ASN A 1202 -46.33 66.56 45.66
C ASN A 1202 -45.32 66.92 46.76
N LEU A 1203 -44.26 66.12 46.95
CA LEU A 1203 -43.28 66.30 48.03
C LEU A 1203 -42.01 67.02 47.59
N VAL A 1204 -41.55 66.78 46.36
CA VAL A 1204 -40.26 67.27 45.85
C VAL A 1204 -40.36 67.82 44.42
N ASP A 1205 -41.56 68.17 43.95
CA ASP A 1205 -41.84 68.76 42.63
C ASP A 1205 -41.31 67.94 41.43
N SER A 1206 -41.10 66.63 41.63
CA SER A 1206 -40.58 65.72 40.62
C SER A 1206 -41.03 64.27 40.86
N PRO A 1207 -41.30 63.47 39.81
CA PRO A 1207 -41.72 62.07 39.95
C PRO A 1207 -40.57 61.08 40.22
N ILE A 1208 -39.34 61.56 40.47
CA ILE A 1208 -38.12 60.74 40.54
C ILE A 1208 -38.22 59.61 41.58
N ALA A 1209 -38.87 59.82 42.73
CA ALA A 1209 -38.96 58.80 43.77
C ALA A 1209 -39.78 57.56 43.33
N SER A 1210 -40.57 57.65 42.25
CA SER A 1210 -41.29 56.49 41.69
C SER A 1210 -40.40 55.49 40.96
N ARG A 1211 -39.21 55.91 40.54
CA ARG A 1211 -38.24 55.08 39.80
C ARG A 1211 -37.12 54.54 40.70
N LEU A 1212 -37.21 54.72 42.02
CA LEU A 1212 -36.24 54.17 42.95
C LEU A 1212 -36.31 52.64 42.96
N GLY A 1213 -35.16 51.99 42.88
CA GLY A 1213 -35.03 50.53 43.06
C GLY A 1213 -35.01 50.13 44.53
N ARG A 1214 -34.79 48.83 44.79
CA ARG A 1214 -34.57 48.32 46.17
C ARG A 1214 -33.29 48.92 46.76
N ASN A 1215 -33.27 49.13 48.08
CA ASN A 1215 -32.13 49.73 48.79
C ASN A 1215 -31.71 51.09 48.18
N ARG A 1216 -32.69 51.93 47.86
CA ARG A 1216 -32.48 53.29 47.34
C ARG A 1216 -33.39 54.28 48.04
N ALA A 1217 -32.82 55.44 48.32
CA ALA A 1217 -33.55 56.57 48.82
C ALA A 1217 -33.08 57.86 48.11
N LEU A 1218 -33.95 58.86 48.16
CA LEU A 1218 -33.69 60.19 47.63
C LEU A 1218 -33.61 61.17 48.80
N PHE A 1219 -32.48 61.85 48.94
CA PHE A 1219 -32.29 62.92 49.92
C PHE A 1219 -32.51 64.27 49.25
N THR A 1220 -33.37 65.10 49.83
CA THR A 1220 -33.61 66.47 49.38
C THR A 1220 -33.45 67.43 50.54
N HIS A 1221 -32.85 68.57 50.25
CA HIS A 1221 -32.72 69.67 51.19
C HIS A 1221 -32.92 70.98 50.43
N ASP A 1222 -33.49 72.00 51.08
CA ASP A 1222 -33.76 73.31 50.45
C ASP A 1222 -32.50 73.99 49.88
N GLU A 1223 -31.31 73.66 50.41
CA GLU A 1223 -30.03 74.18 49.92
C GLU A 1223 -29.42 73.34 48.78
N LEU A 1224 -29.95 72.14 48.49
CA LEU A 1224 -29.46 71.30 47.41
C LEU A 1224 -30.12 71.71 46.09
N GLU A 1225 -29.31 72.06 45.08
CA GLU A 1225 -29.83 72.38 43.74
C GLU A 1225 -30.60 71.20 43.11
N HIS A 1226 -30.19 69.97 43.43
CA HIS A 1226 -30.78 68.75 42.91
C HIS A 1226 -30.92 67.68 44.00
N PRO A 1227 -32.01 66.89 43.98
CA PRO A 1227 -32.15 65.70 44.83
C PRO A 1227 -30.97 64.74 44.68
N GLU A 1228 -30.46 64.24 45.81
CA GLU A 1228 -29.36 63.29 45.85
C GLU A 1228 -29.88 61.86 46.03
N LYS A 1229 -29.55 60.97 45.10
CA LYS A 1229 -29.86 59.54 45.23
C LYS A 1229 -28.74 58.83 46.00
N PHE A 1230 -29.10 58.02 46.97
CA PHE A 1230 -28.16 57.32 47.83
C PHE A 1230 -28.64 55.92 48.21
N ARG A 1231 -27.71 55.10 48.72
CA ARG A 1231 -27.95 53.76 49.26
C ARG A 1231 -28.10 53.85 50.79
N PRO A 1232 -29.32 53.74 51.35
CA PRO A 1232 -29.51 53.82 52.79
C PRO A 1232 -28.72 52.73 53.52
N TYR A 1233 -28.21 53.06 54.71
CA TYR A 1233 -27.56 52.07 55.57
C TYR A 1233 -28.55 51.02 56.06
N GLY A 1234 -28.10 49.76 56.05
CA GLY A 1234 -28.78 48.65 56.69
C GLY A 1234 -28.63 48.68 58.21
N PRO A 1235 -29.26 47.73 58.92
CA PRO A 1235 -29.20 47.68 60.38
C PRO A 1235 -27.77 47.38 60.84
N PRO A 1236 -27.26 48.08 61.87
CA PRO A 1236 -25.92 47.83 62.41
C PRO A 1236 -25.83 46.44 63.05
N SER A 1237 -24.71 45.75 62.84
CA SER A 1237 -24.46 44.45 63.47
C SER A 1237 -24.28 44.53 64.99
N GLU A 1238 -24.71 43.49 65.72
CA GLU A 1238 -24.59 43.45 67.19
C GLU A 1238 -23.13 43.54 67.66
N SER A 1239 -22.21 42.89 66.95
CA SER A 1239 -20.76 42.96 67.24
C SER A 1239 -20.22 44.38 67.11
N TRP A 1240 -20.63 45.10 66.06
CA TRP A 1240 -20.19 46.47 65.84
C TRP A 1240 -20.82 47.45 66.85
N LEU A 1241 -22.09 47.24 67.23
CA LEU A 1241 -22.70 48.02 68.32
C LEU A 1241 -21.99 47.83 69.67
N ALA A 1242 -21.45 46.64 69.94
CA ALA A 1242 -20.61 46.42 71.12
C ALA A 1242 -19.30 47.21 71.06
N GLU A 1243 -18.68 47.34 69.88
CA GLU A 1243 -17.50 48.19 69.66
C GLU A 1243 -17.83 49.67 69.87
N VAL A 1244 -18.98 50.14 69.38
CA VAL A 1244 -19.49 51.50 69.61
C VAL A 1244 -19.66 51.76 71.10
N ALA A 1245 -20.33 50.86 71.83
CA ALA A 1245 -20.52 50.98 73.28
C ALA A 1245 -19.19 51.00 74.03
N ALA A 1246 -18.22 50.17 73.64
CA ALA A 1246 -16.88 50.15 74.23
C ALA A 1246 -16.11 51.45 73.96
N ALA A 1247 -16.20 52.00 72.75
CA ALA A 1247 -15.57 53.27 72.39
C ALA A 1247 -16.15 54.43 73.20
N LEU A 1248 -17.48 54.49 73.35
CA LEU A 1248 -18.15 55.51 74.15
C LEU A 1248 -17.82 55.39 75.64
N ALA A 1249 -17.78 54.17 76.18
CA ALA A 1249 -17.38 53.93 77.56
C ALA A 1249 -15.95 54.42 77.83
N ARG A 1250 -15.01 54.17 76.89
CA ARG A 1250 -13.63 54.72 76.95
C ARG A 1250 -13.62 56.24 76.96
N ARG A 1251 -14.40 56.91 76.09
CA ARG A 1251 -14.48 58.38 76.05
C ARG A 1251 -15.07 58.97 77.32
N CYS A 1252 -16.19 58.42 77.81
CA CYS A 1252 -16.83 58.87 79.05
C CYS A 1252 -15.93 58.67 80.27
N ALA A 1253 -15.12 57.61 80.31
CA ALA A 1253 -14.12 57.39 81.35
C ALA A 1253 -13.00 58.45 81.32
N ILE A 1254 -12.51 58.80 80.14
CA ILE A 1254 -11.51 59.88 79.98
C ILE A 1254 -12.09 61.23 80.42
N ASP A 1255 -13.34 61.53 80.02
CA ASP A 1255 -14.04 62.78 80.35
C ASP A 1255 -14.43 62.93 81.83
N SER A 1256 -14.47 61.83 82.59
CA SER A 1256 -14.79 61.84 84.03
C SER A 1256 -13.55 61.93 84.93
N THR A 1257 -12.35 61.92 84.34
CA THR A 1257 -11.10 62.29 85.02
C THR A 1257 -10.97 63.82 85.01
N PRO A 1258 -10.83 64.48 86.17
CA PRO A 1258 -10.90 65.95 86.29
C PRO A 1258 -9.76 66.69 85.59
#